data_AF-A0A0W0WY55-F1
#
_entry.id   AF-A0A0W0WY55-F1
#
_cell.length_a   1.000
_cell.length_b   1.000
_cell.length_c   1.000
_cell.angle_alpha   90.00
_cell.angle_beta   90.00
_cell.angle_gamma   90.00
#
_symmetry.space_group_name_H-M   'P 1'
#
loop_
_entity.id
_entity.type
_entity.pdbx_description
1 polymer ?
#
loop_
_entity_poly.entity_id
_entity_poly.type
_entity_poly.pdbx_seq_one_letter_code
_entity_poly.pdbx_strand_id
1 'polypeptide(L)'
;MPRKVFFSFAGTGDTADNISNFHERKPFGENVIRIYFNGCQDSKIGGGSPGIGYIAPDLDVVASKLRTCFTESGELSLETLKRQFGSSIIIKGAEADLDRVAIDDIHLQGFSRGAVTTFATARHLDDLNIPISLIAADPVPGNTKAYALKPSSEFYKNRDLRGCKNLRHAEVILGTYDKEVNPLHNTYFRQMAPLFSTDCQHFIYTVPKTHHLEFSRKAENHVFDYCTKMGLTTHALEYDETLDRMFYTPKILQQKFHVSVAGRTQLSLRYKQALFREVSKSRATLTMDEMVKAGQALYALNRSSDFPGKDTLCGKITENRSTEGKALREFIVEFENILQYFFHDNEKIAPVLDNIRQDIYQLINQYSCETANHHQKQALIDNILKSLESLKGNIPARQYTAFYVSMAHFMKENVMTHPELVHYLDETETYHETPCRTITSANPFADIKYATSAEELATILYHMSERSRAAAYDDLTPLLPRLVTNANQLGDILRFLPSDKIKDALNMPHITALINNIEDANLIMGKLFTNGQRNQVFQSILATFRDRLKDSPLSFEAVGNLMQFLSADKCRVFFTTVPFASIHATSNSDVLKFFEKLTTKQLNAILPLIAKQLTDYIKDKMEPTARTALEEHLTGKMTGESNLRLLSKIFPERHPPTPSQHELKAKITIARSEMLDCTLESSSIASHGA
;
A
#
# COMPACT_ATOMS: atom_id res chain seq x y z
N MET A 1 -7.06 18.42 -17.96
CA MET A 1 -6.83 17.47 -16.85
C MET A 1 -6.64 16.09 -17.45
N PRO A 2 -5.77 15.22 -16.91
CA PRO A 2 -5.58 13.87 -17.43
C PRO A 2 -6.90 13.10 -17.39
N ARG A 3 -7.24 12.39 -18.46
CA ARG A 3 -8.50 11.67 -18.62
C ARG A 3 -8.37 10.26 -18.07
N LYS A 4 -9.31 9.89 -17.21
CA LYS A 4 -9.30 8.60 -16.50
C LYS A 4 -10.47 7.76 -16.96
N VAL A 5 -10.30 6.44 -16.97
CA VAL A 5 -11.40 5.49 -17.11
C VAL A 5 -11.51 4.63 -15.86
N PHE A 6 -12.73 4.49 -15.35
CA PHE A 6 -13.07 3.64 -14.21
C PHE A 6 -13.95 2.49 -14.70
N PHE A 7 -13.37 1.29 -14.77
CA PHE A 7 -14.07 0.05 -15.09
C PHE A 7 -14.50 -0.64 -13.80
N SER A 8 -15.80 -0.89 -13.64
CA SER A 8 -16.38 -1.50 -12.44
C SER A 8 -17.11 -2.79 -12.80
N PHE A 9 -16.63 -3.92 -12.27
CA PHE A 9 -17.12 -5.26 -12.59
C PHE A 9 -17.98 -5.82 -11.46
N ALA A 10 -19.25 -6.13 -11.77
CA ALA A 10 -20.17 -6.69 -10.80
C ALA A 10 -19.84 -8.15 -10.44
N GLY A 11 -20.29 -8.59 -9.25
CA GLY A 11 -20.17 -9.97 -8.79
C GLY A 11 -21.13 -10.91 -9.51
N THR A 12 -21.01 -12.22 -9.27
CA THR A 12 -21.97 -13.19 -9.83
C THR A 12 -23.38 -12.92 -9.34
N GLY A 13 -24.33 -12.89 -10.28
CA GLY A 13 -25.75 -12.61 -10.01
C GLY A 13 -26.09 -11.13 -9.92
N ASP A 14 -25.11 -10.24 -10.07
CA ASP A 14 -25.29 -8.79 -9.99
C ASP A 14 -25.19 -8.12 -11.38
N THR A 15 -25.63 -6.87 -11.50
CA THR A 15 -25.81 -6.15 -12.78
C THR A 15 -25.07 -4.81 -12.84
N ALA A 16 -24.82 -4.33 -14.06
CA ALA A 16 -24.27 -3.00 -14.32
C ALA A 16 -25.16 -1.89 -13.72
N ASP A 17 -26.48 -2.07 -13.73
CA ASP A 17 -27.43 -1.11 -13.13
C ASP A 17 -27.26 -1.00 -11.62
N ASN A 18 -27.18 -2.13 -10.91
CA ASN A 18 -27.02 -2.14 -9.46
C ASN A 18 -25.71 -1.49 -9.03
N ILE A 19 -24.61 -1.85 -9.68
CA ILE A 19 -23.28 -1.29 -9.35
C ILE A 19 -23.17 0.19 -9.76
N SER A 20 -23.81 0.60 -10.87
CA SER A 20 -23.97 2.01 -11.25
C SER A 20 -24.76 2.77 -10.17
N ASN A 21 -25.91 2.26 -9.74
CA ASN A 21 -26.74 2.89 -8.70
C ASN A 21 -26.03 2.99 -7.34
N PHE A 22 -25.04 2.13 -7.10
CA PHE A 22 -24.21 2.17 -5.90
C PHE A 22 -23.12 3.25 -6.00
N HIS A 23 -22.37 3.28 -7.10
CA HIS A 23 -21.25 4.21 -7.29
C HIS A 23 -21.71 5.63 -7.61
N GLU A 24 -22.78 5.79 -8.38
CA GLU A 24 -23.27 7.09 -8.85
C GLU A 24 -24.05 7.88 -7.79
N ARG A 25 -24.20 7.33 -6.57
CA ARG A 25 -24.54 8.11 -5.38
C ARG A 25 -23.45 9.14 -5.02
N LYS A 26 -22.29 9.06 -5.67
CA LYS A 26 -21.08 9.85 -5.38
C LYS A 26 -20.73 10.73 -6.58
N PRO A 27 -20.26 11.98 -6.35
CA PRO A 27 -19.79 12.85 -7.43
C PRO A 27 -18.40 12.40 -7.90
N PHE A 28 -18.32 11.98 -9.17
CA PHE A 28 -17.06 11.75 -9.87
C PHE A 28 -16.55 13.03 -10.55
N GLY A 29 -15.23 13.11 -10.73
CA GLY A 29 -14.62 14.19 -11.51
C GLY A 29 -15.11 14.20 -12.97
N GLU A 30 -15.21 15.39 -13.56
CA GLU A 30 -15.65 15.57 -14.96
C GLU A 30 -14.72 14.88 -15.98
N ASN A 31 -13.47 14.64 -15.60
CA ASN A 31 -12.46 13.96 -16.40
C ASN A 31 -12.47 12.42 -16.27
N VAL A 32 -13.48 11.84 -15.63
CA VAL A 32 -13.56 10.39 -15.37
C VAL A 32 -14.69 9.74 -16.16
N ILE A 33 -14.36 8.88 -17.12
CA ILE A 33 -15.33 8.02 -17.81
C ILE A 33 -15.57 6.78 -16.96
N ARG A 34 -16.84 6.43 -16.72
CA ARG A 34 -17.23 5.34 -15.81
C ARG A 34 -17.98 4.28 -16.59
N ILE A 35 -17.51 3.04 -16.51
CA ILE A 35 -18.04 1.93 -17.27
C ILE A 35 -18.32 0.77 -16.32
N TYR A 36 -19.60 0.47 -16.17
CA TYR A 36 -20.10 -0.56 -15.26
C TYR A 36 -20.46 -1.82 -16.04
N PHE A 37 -20.01 -2.98 -15.61
CA PHE A 37 -20.26 -4.27 -16.25
C PHE A 37 -21.18 -5.16 -15.42
N ASN A 38 -22.01 -5.94 -16.12
CA ASN A 38 -22.73 -7.07 -15.53
C ASN A 38 -21.78 -8.10 -14.90
N GLY A 39 -22.33 -8.94 -14.04
CA GLY A 39 -21.61 -10.07 -13.45
C GLY A 39 -21.23 -11.15 -14.47
N CYS A 40 -20.29 -12.00 -14.08
CA CYS A 40 -19.70 -13.03 -14.94
C CYS A 40 -20.68 -14.07 -15.50
N GLN A 41 -21.92 -14.15 -14.98
CA GLN A 41 -22.98 -15.00 -15.52
C GLN A 41 -23.44 -14.56 -16.92
N ASP A 42 -23.22 -13.30 -17.27
CA ASP A 42 -23.56 -12.75 -18.57
C ASP A 42 -22.62 -13.32 -19.64
N SER A 43 -23.20 -13.77 -20.76
CA SER A 43 -22.45 -14.43 -21.83
C SER A 43 -21.47 -13.53 -22.56
N LYS A 44 -21.66 -12.20 -22.47
CA LYS A 44 -20.70 -11.24 -23.01
C LYS A 44 -19.53 -10.97 -22.08
N ILE A 45 -19.65 -11.35 -20.80
CA ILE A 45 -18.65 -11.10 -19.76
C ILE A 45 -17.79 -12.34 -19.50
N GLY A 46 -18.40 -13.44 -19.10
CA GLY A 46 -17.67 -14.69 -18.83
C GLY A 46 -18.53 -15.94 -18.82
N GLY A 47 -19.85 -15.81 -19.02
CA GLY A 47 -20.79 -16.92 -18.98
C GLY A 47 -20.79 -17.70 -20.29
N GLY A 48 -20.83 -19.03 -20.20
CA GLY A 48 -21.30 -19.86 -21.31
C GLY A 48 -22.84 -19.86 -21.38
N SER A 49 -23.42 -21.00 -21.77
CA SER A 49 -24.87 -21.24 -21.69
C SER A 49 -25.43 -20.96 -20.27
N PRO A 50 -26.74 -20.63 -20.14
CA PRO A 50 -27.36 -20.36 -18.85
C PRO A 50 -27.06 -21.45 -17.80
N GLY A 51 -26.58 -21.06 -16.62
CA GLY A 51 -26.20 -21.97 -15.53
C GLY A 51 -24.70 -22.26 -15.40
N ILE A 52 -23.95 -22.37 -16.51
CA ILE A 52 -22.49 -22.63 -16.47
C ILE A 52 -21.71 -21.38 -16.04
N GLY A 53 -22.13 -20.18 -16.48
CA GLY A 53 -21.52 -18.91 -16.08
C GLY A 53 -21.58 -18.61 -14.58
N TYR A 54 -22.47 -19.28 -13.85
CA TYR A 54 -22.55 -19.21 -12.39
C TYR A 54 -21.56 -20.13 -11.68
N ILE A 55 -21.00 -21.13 -12.36
CA ILE A 55 -20.19 -22.19 -11.72
C ILE A 55 -18.73 -22.10 -12.17
N ALA A 56 -18.50 -21.90 -13.46
CA ALA A 56 -17.16 -21.83 -14.04
C ALA A 56 -17.13 -20.79 -15.19
N PRO A 57 -17.16 -19.49 -14.86
CA PRO A 57 -17.01 -18.45 -15.88
C PRO A 57 -15.58 -18.47 -16.45
N ASP A 58 -15.44 -18.00 -17.69
CA ASP A 58 -14.13 -17.67 -18.29
C ASP A 58 -13.94 -16.16 -18.32
N LEU A 59 -13.15 -15.64 -17.38
CA LEU A 59 -12.97 -14.19 -17.22
C LEU A 59 -12.04 -13.58 -18.29
N ASP A 60 -11.35 -14.41 -19.08
CA ASP A 60 -10.58 -13.92 -20.23
C ASP A 60 -11.50 -13.40 -21.35
N VAL A 61 -12.78 -13.79 -21.38
CA VAL A 61 -13.75 -13.32 -22.38
C VAL A 61 -13.95 -11.80 -22.30
N VAL A 62 -14.27 -11.27 -21.12
CA VAL A 62 -14.41 -9.81 -20.92
C VAL A 62 -13.07 -9.10 -21.07
N ALA A 63 -11.99 -9.67 -20.53
CA ALA A 63 -10.68 -9.03 -20.54
C ALA A 63 -10.14 -8.86 -21.97
N SER A 64 -10.21 -9.91 -22.80
CA SER A 64 -9.79 -9.86 -24.20
C SER A 64 -10.66 -8.95 -25.05
N LYS A 65 -11.99 -9.00 -24.89
CA LYS A 65 -12.90 -8.06 -25.58
C LYS A 65 -12.62 -6.62 -25.20
N LEU A 66 -12.38 -6.35 -23.92
CA LEU A 66 -12.05 -5.01 -23.46
C LEU A 66 -10.74 -4.51 -24.06
N ARG A 67 -9.72 -5.38 -24.18
CA ARG A 67 -8.48 -5.04 -24.87
C ARG A 67 -8.70 -4.62 -26.33
N THR A 68 -9.61 -5.28 -27.06
CA THR A 68 -9.96 -4.88 -28.45
C THR A 68 -10.66 -3.52 -28.54
N CYS A 69 -11.13 -2.96 -27.43
CA CYS A 69 -11.75 -1.63 -27.41
C CYS A 69 -10.70 -0.50 -27.36
N PHE A 70 -9.43 -0.84 -27.15
CA PHE A 70 -8.32 0.11 -27.19
C PHE A 70 -7.55 -0.01 -28.50
N THR A 71 -7.16 1.13 -29.07
CA THR A 71 -6.20 1.17 -30.18
C THR A 71 -4.80 0.78 -29.71
N GLU A 72 -3.88 0.54 -30.64
CA GLU A 72 -2.45 0.36 -30.32
C GLU A 72 -1.84 1.61 -29.66
N SER A 73 -2.39 2.80 -29.95
CA SER A 73 -1.99 4.06 -29.33
C SER A 73 -2.60 4.31 -27.95
N GLY A 74 -3.44 3.41 -27.43
CA GLY A 74 -4.06 3.53 -26.12
C GLY A 74 -5.36 4.35 -26.06
N GLU A 75 -5.95 4.70 -27.20
CA GLU A 75 -7.25 5.37 -27.24
C GLU A 75 -8.39 4.38 -27.05
N LEU A 76 -9.34 4.70 -26.17
CA LEU A 76 -10.54 3.91 -25.92
C LEU A 76 -11.64 4.26 -26.92
N SER A 77 -12.15 3.26 -27.64
CA SER A 77 -13.30 3.40 -28.56
C SER A 77 -14.61 3.08 -27.84
N LEU A 78 -15.44 4.09 -27.60
CA LEU A 78 -16.76 3.94 -26.98
C LEU A 78 -17.75 3.21 -27.90
N GLU A 79 -17.61 3.39 -29.21
CA GLU A 79 -18.38 2.66 -30.22
C GLU A 79 -18.08 1.15 -30.16
N THR A 80 -16.79 0.77 -30.11
CA THR A 80 -16.37 -0.64 -30.02
C THR A 80 -16.82 -1.27 -28.71
N LEU A 81 -16.75 -0.54 -27.58
CA LEU A 81 -17.32 -0.97 -26.31
C LEU A 81 -18.81 -1.31 -26.42
N LYS A 82 -19.62 -0.38 -26.97
CA LYS A 82 -21.06 -0.60 -27.17
C LYS A 82 -21.33 -1.80 -28.07
N ARG A 83 -20.53 -1.99 -29.13
CA ARG A 83 -20.65 -3.15 -30.03
C ARG A 83 -20.33 -4.48 -29.34
N GLN A 84 -19.24 -4.53 -28.57
CA GLN A 84 -18.79 -5.76 -27.90
C GLN A 84 -19.71 -6.19 -26.75
N PHE A 85 -20.19 -5.22 -25.96
CA PHE A 85 -20.89 -5.49 -24.71
C PHE A 85 -22.39 -5.15 -24.75
N GLY A 86 -22.83 -4.20 -25.55
CA GLY A 86 -24.24 -3.80 -25.63
C GLY A 86 -24.85 -3.50 -24.27
N SER A 87 -26.00 -4.11 -23.96
CA SER A 87 -26.70 -3.97 -22.66
C SER A 87 -25.97 -4.58 -21.46
N SER A 88 -24.82 -5.23 -21.66
CA SER A 88 -24.01 -5.77 -20.57
C SER A 88 -23.14 -4.72 -19.88
N ILE A 89 -23.14 -3.48 -20.39
CA ILE A 89 -22.44 -2.34 -19.81
C ILE A 89 -23.31 -1.09 -19.72
N ILE A 90 -22.95 -0.20 -18.81
CA ILE A 90 -23.44 1.17 -18.73
C ILE A 90 -22.25 2.11 -18.77
N ILE A 91 -22.30 3.13 -19.64
CA ILE A 91 -21.25 4.14 -19.80
C ILE A 91 -21.78 5.49 -19.28
N LYS A 92 -21.01 6.15 -18.42
CA LYS A 92 -21.30 7.49 -17.87
C LYS A 92 -20.07 8.38 -17.91
N GLY A 93 -20.26 9.70 -17.89
CA GLY A 93 -19.16 10.68 -17.87
C GLY A 93 -18.41 10.83 -19.19
N ALA A 94 -19.01 10.39 -20.29
CA ALA A 94 -18.53 10.63 -21.65
C ALA A 94 -19.46 11.63 -22.35
N GLU A 95 -18.89 12.53 -23.14
CA GLU A 95 -19.67 13.43 -24.01
C GLU A 95 -20.31 12.60 -25.15
N ALA A 96 -21.51 12.98 -25.58
CA ALA A 96 -22.32 12.17 -26.49
C ALA A 96 -21.65 11.94 -27.86
N ASP A 97 -20.79 12.86 -28.29
CA ASP A 97 -20.18 12.90 -29.62
C ASP A 97 -18.73 12.38 -29.66
N LEU A 98 -18.20 11.89 -28.51
CA LEU A 98 -16.84 11.35 -28.43
C LEU A 98 -16.81 9.85 -28.75
N ASP A 99 -16.40 9.49 -29.96
CA ASP A 99 -16.25 8.08 -30.36
C ASP A 99 -14.95 7.44 -29.85
N ARG A 100 -13.87 8.23 -29.77
CA ARG A 100 -12.55 7.83 -29.29
C ARG A 100 -12.04 8.79 -28.25
N VAL A 101 -11.42 8.25 -27.21
CA VAL A 101 -10.91 9.04 -26.09
C VAL A 101 -9.52 8.56 -25.71
N ALA A 102 -8.55 9.47 -25.70
CA ALA A 102 -7.25 9.21 -25.11
C ALA A 102 -7.39 9.03 -23.59
N ILE A 103 -6.81 7.95 -23.05
CA ILE A 103 -6.87 7.60 -21.64
C ILE A 103 -5.48 7.68 -21.04
N ASP A 104 -5.34 8.44 -19.96
CA ASP A 104 -4.07 8.61 -19.23
C ASP A 104 -3.94 7.65 -18.04
N ASP A 105 -5.05 7.18 -17.47
CA ASP A 105 -5.07 6.29 -16.30
C ASP A 105 -6.29 5.34 -16.34
N ILE A 106 -6.05 4.06 -16.07
CA ILE A 106 -7.06 3.00 -16.03
C ILE A 106 -7.26 2.55 -14.59
N HIS A 107 -8.48 2.70 -14.09
CA HIS A 107 -8.87 2.23 -12.77
C HIS A 107 -9.83 1.05 -12.86
N LEU A 108 -9.49 -0.05 -12.20
CA LEU A 108 -10.30 -1.27 -12.17
C LEU A 108 -10.89 -1.45 -10.77
N GLN A 109 -12.18 -1.74 -10.69
CA GLN A 109 -12.84 -2.11 -9.44
C GLN A 109 -13.70 -3.33 -9.66
N GLY A 110 -13.75 -4.22 -8.67
CA GLY A 110 -14.70 -5.32 -8.71
C GLY A 110 -15.04 -5.89 -7.35
N PHE A 111 -16.10 -6.69 -7.33
CA PHE A 111 -16.53 -7.47 -6.16
C PHE A 111 -16.67 -8.97 -6.53
N SER A 112 -16.34 -9.88 -5.63
CA SER A 112 -16.50 -11.34 -5.84
C SER A 112 -15.75 -11.82 -7.09
N ARG A 113 -16.40 -12.49 -8.04
CA ARG A 113 -15.78 -12.82 -9.34
C ARG A 113 -15.47 -11.59 -10.19
N GLY A 114 -16.23 -10.51 -10.05
CA GLY A 114 -15.88 -9.22 -10.65
C GLY A 114 -14.55 -8.67 -10.14
N ALA A 115 -14.19 -8.95 -8.88
CA ALA A 115 -12.86 -8.62 -8.36
C ALA A 115 -11.77 -9.46 -9.04
N VAL A 116 -12.01 -10.75 -9.33
CA VAL A 116 -11.07 -11.57 -10.13
C VAL A 116 -11.01 -11.08 -11.58
N THR A 117 -12.12 -10.56 -12.14
CA THR A 117 -12.12 -9.92 -13.45
C THR A 117 -11.15 -8.75 -13.52
N THR A 118 -10.98 -7.96 -12.45
CA THR A 118 -9.97 -6.88 -12.44
C THR A 118 -8.56 -7.42 -12.69
N PHE A 119 -8.23 -8.60 -12.15
CA PHE A 119 -6.93 -9.25 -12.35
C PHE A 119 -6.77 -9.72 -13.79
N ALA A 120 -7.81 -10.37 -14.35
CA ALA A 120 -7.81 -10.79 -15.75
C ALA A 120 -7.65 -9.58 -16.68
N THR A 121 -8.43 -8.52 -16.47
CA THR A 121 -8.34 -7.28 -17.25
C THR A 121 -6.96 -6.64 -17.15
N ALA A 122 -6.36 -6.57 -15.96
CA ALA A 122 -5.00 -6.03 -15.81
C ALA A 122 -3.97 -6.80 -16.65
N ARG A 123 -4.07 -8.14 -16.75
CA ARG A 123 -3.18 -8.93 -17.62
C ARG A 123 -3.37 -8.64 -19.10
N HIS A 124 -4.62 -8.49 -19.54
CA HIS A 124 -4.92 -8.28 -20.97
C HIS A 124 -4.70 -6.85 -21.44
N LEU A 125 -4.64 -5.88 -20.53
CA LEU A 125 -4.37 -4.47 -20.84
C LEU A 125 -2.91 -4.08 -20.62
N ASP A 126 -2.03 -5.02 -20.25
CA ASP A 126 -0.64 -4.72 -19.89
C ASP A 126 0.18 -4.09 -21.03
N ASP A 127 -0.16 -4.42 -22.27
CA ASP A 127 0.52 -3.97 -23.48
C ASP A 127 0.20 -2.51 -23.86
N LEU A 128 -0.82 -1.89 -23.27
CA LEU A 128 -1.22 -0.52 -23.58
C LEU A 128 -0.25 0.55 -23.09
N ASN A 129 0.70 0.21 -22.20
CA ASN A 129 1.61 1.15 -21.54
C ASN A 129 0.91 2.32 -20.81
N ILE A 130 -0.41 2.21 -20.57
CA ILE A 130 -1.19 3.13 -19.73
C ILE A 130 -1.14 2.62 -18.28
N PRO A 131 -0.84 3.46 -17.28
CA PRO A 131 -0.92 3.07 -15.87
C PRO A 131 -2.26 2.45 -15.51
N ILE A 132 -2.21 1.31 -14.80
CA ILE A 132 -3.37 0.63 -14.23
C ILE A 132 -3.30 0.71 -12.72
N SER A 133 -4.42 1.08 -12.10
CA SER A 133 -4.66 0.96 -10.67
C SER A 133 -5.89 0.09 -10.42
N LEU A 134 -5.88 -0.77 -9.41
CA LEU A 134 -7.06 -1.61 -9.10
C LEU A 134 -7.44 -1.65 -7.62
N ILE A 135 -8.74 -1.88 -7.38
CA ILE A 135 -9.27 -2.29 -6.08
C ILE A 135 -10.22 -3.49 -6.22
N ALA A 136 -9.86 -4.62 -5.62
CA ALA A 136 -10.55 -5.89 -5.73
C ALA A 136 -11.17 -6.29 -4.39
N ALA A 137 -12.50 -6.23 -4.27
CA ALA A 137 -13.21 -6.59 -3.05
C ALA A 137 -13.71 -8.04 -3.07
N ASP A 138 -13.40 -8.78 -2.02
CA ASP A 138 -13.77 -10.17 -1.80
C ASP A 138 -13.51 -11.09 -3.02
N PRO A 139 -12.33 -11.06 -3.65
CA PRO A 139 -12.02 -11.81 -4.88
C PRO A 139 -12.23 -13.32 -4.73
N VAL A 140 -13.24 -13.86 -5.40
CA VAL A 140 -13.58 -15.29 -5.39
C VAL A 140 -13.42 -15.86 -6.81
N PRO A 141 -12.47 -16.78 -7.08
CA PRO A 141 -12.36 -17.42 -8.39
C PRO A 141 -13.45 -18.47 -8.64
N GLY A 142 -14.14 -18.93 -7.59
CA GLY A 142 -15.22 -19.91 -7.71
C GLY A 142 -14.74 -21.34 -7.94
N ASN A 143 -13.47 -21.65 -7.64
CA ASN A 143 -12.91 -22.99 -7.79
C ASN A 143 -12.75 -23.68 -6.42
N THR A 144 -12.91 -25.00 -6.38
CA THR A 144 -12.61 -25.80 -5.18
C THR A 144 -11.10 -25.81 -4.92
N LYS A 145 -10.67 -26.17 -3.69
CA LYS A 145 -9.24 -26.31 -3.36
C LYS A 145 -8.50 -27.24 -4.33
N ALA A 146 -9.12 -28.35 -4.71
CA ALA A 146 -8.52 -29.33 -5.62
C ALA A 146 -8.47 -28.84 -7.07
N TYR A 147 -9.44 -28.03 -7.50
CA TYR A 147 -9.52 -27.55 -8.88
C TYR A 147 -8.73 -26.26 -9.13
N ALA A 148 -8.49 -25.44 -8.08
CA ALA A 148 -7.79 -24.17 -8.20
C ALA A 148 -6.35 -24.28 -8.72
N LEU A 149 -5.70 -25.44 -8.63
CA LEU A 149 -4.36 -25.64 -9.16
C LEU A 149 -4.32 -26.06 -10.64
N LYS A 150 -5.48 -26.26 -11.28
CA LYS A 150 -5.52 -26.58 -12.70
C LYS A 150 -5.23 -25.34 -13.54
N PRO A 151 -4.42 -25.43 -14.61
CA PRO A 151 -4.07 -24.29 -15.46
C PRO A 151 -5.27 -23.51 -16.03
N SER A 152 -6.39 -24.20 -16.26
CA SER A 152 -7.62 -23.60 -16.79
C SER A 152 -8.47 -22.86 -15.73
N SER A 153 -8.13 -22.95 -14.45
CA SER A 153 -8.93 -22.35 -13.38
C SER A 153 -8.69 -20.84 -13.27
N GLU A 154 -9.72 -20.09 -12.88
CA GLU A 154 -9.61 -18.63 -12.69
C GLU A 154 -8.61 -18.26 -11.60
N PHE A 155 -8.44 -19.11 -10.59
CA PHE A 155 -7.34 -18.95 -9.63
C PHE A 155 -5.98 -19.02 -10.34
N TYR A 156 -5.71 -20.10 -11.08
CA TYR A 156 -4.39 -20.32 -11.67
C TYR A 156 -4.02 -19.25 -12.70
N LYS A 157 -4.98 -18.84 -13.53
CA LYS A 157 -4.78 -17.82 -14.56
C LYS A 157 -4.45 -16.44 -13.98
N ASN A 158 -5.00 -16.13 -12.79
CA ASN A 158 -4.95 -14.77 -12.24
C ASN A 158 -4.15 -14.67 -10.93
N ARG A 159 -3.50 -15.74 -10.45
CA ARG A 159 -2.72 -15.73 -9.18
C ARG A 159 -1.37 -14.99 -9.28
N ASP A 160 -0.85 -14.75 -10.48
CA ASP A 160 0.45 -14.12 -10.68
C ASP A 160 0.32 -12.97 -11.69
N LEU A 161 0.40 -11.74 -11.18
CA LEU A 161 0.36 -10.50 -11.94
C LEU A 161 1.73 -9.80 -11.93
N ARG A 162 2.81 -10.46 -11.50
CA ARG A 162 4.16 -9.87 -11.50
C ARG A 162 4.63 -9.49 -12.90
N GLY A 163 4.09 -10.14 -13.93
CA GLY A 163 4.36 -9.83 -15.33
C GLY A 163 3.71 -8.54 -15.82
N CYS A 164 2.70 -8.00 -15.12
CA CYS A 164 1.99 -6.79 -15.52
C CYS A 164 2.84 -5.54 -15.19
N LYS A 165 3.51 -4.98 -16.18
CA LYS A 165 4.41 -3.82 -16.06
C LYS A 165 3.68 -2.50 -15.89
N ASN A 166 2.46 -2.38 -16.41
CA ASN A 166 1.70 -1.14 -16.32
C ASN A 166 0.82 -1.05 -15.05
N LEU A 167 0.71 -2.13 -14.27
CA LEU A 167 0.02 -2.15 -12.99
C LEU A 167 0.85 -1.41 -11.93
N ARG A 168 0.41 -0.20 -11.54
CA ARG A 168 1.12 0.69 -10.62
C ARG A 168 0.59 0.63 -9.20
N HIS A 169 -0.71 0.38 -9.03
CA HIS A 169 -1.33 0.30 -7.71
C HIS A 169 -2.36 -0.83 -7.62
N ALA A 170 -2.42 -1.54 -6.50
CA ALA A 170 -3.42 -2.57 -6.27
C ALA A 170 -3.87 -2.67 -4.81
N GLU A 171 -5.17 -2.53 -4.56
CA GLU A 171 -5.78 -2.82 -3.25
C GLU A 171 -6.64 -4.09 -3.35
N VAL A 172 -6.47 -5.03 -2.43
CA VAL A 172 -7.31 -6.23 -2.35
C VAL A 172 -7.97 -6.24 -0.99
N ILE A 173 -9.30 -6.32 -0.93
CA ILE A 173 -10.06 -6.47 0.31
C ILE A 173 -10.52 -7.91 0.38
N LEU A 174 -10.21 -8.62 1.47
CA LEU A 174 -10.62 -9.98 1.71
C LEU A 174 -11.67 -10.02 2.83
N GLY A 175 -12.82 -10.60 2.58
CA GLY A 175 -13.85 -10.77 3.61
C GLY A 175 -13.52 -11.93 4.55
N THR A 176 -13.55 -11.71 5.86
CA THR A 176 -13.40 -12.80 6.84
C THR A 176 -14.80 -13.26 7.29
N TYR A 177 -15.32 -14.29 6.62
CA TYR A 177 -16.69 -14.82 6.80
C TYR A 177 -16.77 -15.92 7.86
N ASP A 178 -17.96 -16.19 8.38
CA ASP A 178 -18.23 -17.39 9.18
C ASP A 178 -18.10 -18.68 8.34
N LYS A 179 -17.46 -19.72 8.89
CA LYS A 179 -17.38 -21.08 8.32
C LYS A 179 -18.74 -21.79 8.34
N GLU A 180 -19.73 -21.37 9.13
CA GLU A 180 -21.00 -22.12 9.26
C GLU A 180 -22.11 -21.67 8.30
N VAL A 181 -21.85 -20.73 7.38
CA VAL A 181 -22.91 -20.13 6.54
C VAL A 181 -23.52 -21.12 5.53
N ASN A 182 -22.72 -21.98 4.88
CA ASN A 182 -23.17 -23.02 3.93
C ASN A 182 -22.01 -23.95 3.48
N PRO A 183 -22.18 -25.29 3.41
CA PRO A 183 -21.16 -26.20 2.83
C PRO A 183 -20.71 -25.85 1.40
N LEU A 184 -21.60 -25.33 0.55
CA LEU A 184 -21.26 -24.85 -0.79
C LEU A 184 -20.36 -23.60 -0.74
N HIS A 185 -20.65 -22.66 0.15
CA HIS A 185 -19.82 -21.46 0.33
C HIS A 185 -18.41 -21.85 0.80
N ASN A 186 -18.27 -22.74 1.77
CA ASN A 186 -16.97 -23.23 2.24
C ASN A 186 -16.13 -23.90 1.14
N THR A 187 -16.79 -24.46 0.13
CA THR A 187 -16.15 -25.21 -0.95
C THR A 187 -15.72 -24.29 -2.10
N TYR A 188 -16.56 -23.34 -2.50
CA TYR A 188 -16.38 -22.54 -3.72
C TYR A 188 -16.05 -21.06 -3.49
N PHE A 189 -16.27 -20.53 -2.27
CA PHE A 189 -16.09 -19.09 -1.98
C PHE A 189 -14.74 -18.79 -1.30
N ARG A 190 -13.77 -19.68 -1.49
CA ARG A 190 -12.40 -19.43 -1.08
C ARG A 190 -11.88 -18.24 -1.87
N GLN A 191 -11.40 -17.22 -1.18
CA GLN A 191 -10.92 -16.01 -1.85
C GLN A 191 -9.47 -16.14 -2.29
N MET A 192 -9.04 -15.27 -3.21
CA MET A 192 -7.69 -15.20 -3.76
C MET A 192 -7.07 -13.81 -3.67
N ALA A 193 -5.76 -13.71 -3.50
CA ALA A 193 -5.02 -12.48 -3.73
C ALA A 193 -3.85 -12.82 -4.66
N PRO A 194 -3.62 -12.04 -5.73
CA PRO A 194 -2.56 -12.32 -6.67
C PRO A 194 -1.20 -11.85 -6.15
N LEU A 195 -0.14 -12.36 -6.76
CA LEU A 195 1.20 -11.82 -6.62
C LEU A 195 1.34 -10.58 -7.51
N PHE A 196 1.85 -9.48 -6.95
CA PHE A 196 2.11 -8.24 -7.69
C PHE A 196 3.61 -8.03 -7.88
N SER A 197 3.99 -7.25 -8.90
CA SER A 197 5.36 -6.82 -9.14
C SER A 197 5.88 -5.93 -8.00
N THR A 198 7.21 -5.87 -7.82
CA THR A 198 7.87 -4.92 -6.90
C THR A 198 7.53 -3.46 -7.21
N ASP A 199 7.25 -3.17 -8.48
CA ASP A 199 7.02 -1.82 -8.99
C ASP A 199 5.55 -1.40 -8.83
N CYS A 200 4.70 -2.31 -8.36
CA CYS A 200 3.29 -2.07 -8.04
C CYS A 200 3.15 -1.80 -6.54
N GLN A 201 2.70 -0.59 -6.18
CA GLN A 201 2.28 -0.28 -4.82
C GLN A 201 1.02 -1.08 -4.48
N HIS A 202 1.10 -2.03 -3.55
CA HIS A 202 -0.05 -2.90 -3.28
C HIS A 202 -0.34 -3.08 -1.80
N PHE A 203 -1.64 -3.24 -1.50
CA PHE A 203 -2.18 -3.43 -0.16
C PHE A 203 -3.21 -4.55 -0.18
N ILE A 204 -3.17 -5.42 0.82
CA ILE A 204 -4.19 -6.43 1.04
C ILE A 204 -4.78 -6.15 2.42
N TYR A 205 -6.10 -6.03 2.49
CA TYR A 205 -6.88 -5.76 3.69
C TYR A 205 -7.79 -6.93 3.98
N THR A 206 -8.17 -7.10 5.24
CA THR A 206 -9.22 -8.04 5.64
C THR A 206 -10.35 -7.29 6.33
N VAL A 207 -11.60 -7.58 5.98
CA VAL A 207 -12.79 -6.95 6.57
C VAL A 207 -13.71 -7.99 7.20
N PRO A 208 -14.18 -7.77 8.45
CA PRO A 208 -15.12 -8.67 9.10
C PRO A 208 -16.46 -8.66 8.38
N LYS A 209 -16.97 -9.86 8.08
CA LYS A 209 -18.28 -10.13 7.48
C LYS A 209 -18.84 -11.41 8.10
N THR A 210 -20.13 -11.51 8.28
CA THR A 210 -20.85 -12.74 8.64
C THR A 210 -20.97 -13.64 7.41
N HIS A 211 -21.25 -13.09 6.23
CA HIS A 211 -21.37 -13.85 4.97
C HIS A 211 -20.83 -13.09 3.74
N HIS A 212 -20.57 -13.82 2.64
CA HIS A 212 -19.93 -13.24 1.43
C HIS A 212 -20.71 -12.09 0.80
N LEU A 213 -22.04 -12.22 0.69
CA LEU A 213 -22.90 -11.17 0.12
C LEU A 213 -23.23 -10.05 1.10
N GLU A 214 -22.76 -10.14 2.34
CA GLU A 214 -23.07 -9.12 3.34
C GLU A 214 -22.46 -7.78 2.96
N PHE A 215 -23.22 -6.73 3.22
CA PHE A 215 -22.74 -5.39 3.11
C PHE A 215 -21.70 -5.11 4.21
N SER A 216 -20.45 -4.84 3.83
CA SER A 216 -19.44 -4.35 4.76
C SER A 216 -19.24 -2.86 4.54
N ARG A 217 -19.74 -2.04 5.48
CA ARG A 217 -19.49 -0.59 5.48
C ARG A 217 -17.98 -0.29 5.45
N LYS A 218 -17.16 -1.12 6.11
CA LYS A 218 -15.69 -1.05 6.05
C LYS A 218 -15.16 -1.25 4.63
N ALA A 219 -15.62 -2.29 3.93
CA ALA A 219 -15.19 -2.55 2.56
C ALA A 219 -15.58 -1.41 1.60
N GLU A 220 -16.81 -0.90 1.71
CA GLU A 220 -17.25 0.25 0.92
C GLU A 220 -16.39 1.49 1.20
N ASN A 221 -16.13 1.81 2.47
CA ASN A 221 -15.31 2.94 2.84
C ASN A 221 -13.89 2.83 2.26
N HIS A 222 -13.32 1.62 2.22
CA HIS A 222 -12.03 1.39 1.58
C HIS A 222 -12.07 1.61 0.06
N VAL A 223 -13.10 1.10 -0.63
CA VAL A 223 -13.31 1.36 -2.06
C VAL A 223 -13.45 2.85 -2.33
N PHE A 224 -14.12 3.56 -1.43
CA PHE A 224 -14.33 4.99 -1.53
C PHE A 224 -13.05 5.80 -1.26
N ASP A 225 -12.31 5.46 -0.22
CA ASP A 225 -11.00 6.06 0.07
C ASP A 225 -10.04 5.86 -1.09
N TYR A 226 -10.07 4.68 -1.73
CA TYR A 226 -9.34 4.43 -2.97
C TYR A 226 -9.77 5.39 -4.08
N CYS A 227 -11.07 5.51 -4.37
CA CYS A 227 -11.55 6.44 -5.41
C CYS A 227 -11.13 7.88 -5.15
N THR A 228 -11.13 8.32 -3.89
CA THR A 228 -10.70 9.67 -3.50
C THR A 228 -9.18 9.83 -3.66
N LYS A 229 -8.38 8.90 -3.14
CA LYS A 229 -6.90 8.93 -3.23
C LYS A 229 -6.41 8.90 -4.68
N MET A 230 -7.11 8.15 -5.52
CA MET A 230 -6.84 8.07 -6.96
C MET A 230 -7.38 9.27 -7.74
N GLY A 231 -8.02 10.23 -7.08
CA GLY A 231 -8.58 11.43 -7.71
C GLY A 231 -9.66 11.10 -8.74
N LEU A 232 -10.50 10.10 -8.46
CA LEU A 232 -11.70 9.76 -9.23
C LEU A 232 -12.92 10.56 -8.75
N THR A 233 -12.96 10.90 -7.47
CA THR A 233 -14.03 11.66 -6.81
C THR A 233 -13.46 12.89 -6.12
N THR A 234 -14.24 13.98 -6.04
CA THR A 234 -13.82 15.27 -5.46
C THR A 234 -14.20 15.44 -3.99
N HIS A 235 -15.09 14.60 -3.47
CA HIS A 235 -15.54 14.64 -2.09
C HIS A 235 -15.10 13.39 -1.35
N ALA A 236 -14.66 13.54 -0.10
CA ALA A 236 -14.56 12.46 0.87
C ALA A 236 -15.89 12.38 1.66
N LEU A 237 -16.44 11.18 1.87
CA LEU A 237 -17.58 10.96 2.75
C LEU A 237 -17.15 11.29 4.19
N GLU A 238 -18.01 12.00 4.93
CA GLU A 238 -17.90 12.08 6.38
C GLU A 238 -18.10 10.67 6.95
N TYR A 239 -17.02 10.13 7.51
CA TYR A 239 -17.03 8.86 8.19
C TYR A 239 -17.40 9.09 9.65
N ASP A 240 -18.47 8.42 10.10
CA ASP A 240 -18.83 8.37 11.51
C ASP A 240 -17.96 7.32 12.23
N GLU A 241 -16.86 7.79 12.83
CA GLU A 241 -15.90 7.00 13.62
C GLU A 241 -16.57 6.27 14.79
N THR A 242 -17.76 6.68 15.23
CA THR A 242 -18.39 6.16 16.47
C THR A 242 -19.05 4.78 16.30
N LEU A 243 -19.34 4.39 15.06
CA LEU A 243 -20.03 3.12 14.76
C LEU A 243 -19.09 1.96 14.43
N ASP A 244 -17.78 2.21 14.33
CA ASP A 244 -16.83 1.20 13.90
C ASP A 244 -16.23 0.44 15.08
N ARG A 245 -16.69 -0.80 15.28
CA ARG A 245 -16.25 -1.60 16.41
C ARG A 245 -14.81 -2.07 16.20
N MET A 246 -13.99 -1.90 17.25
CA MET A 246 -12.55 -2.17 17.24
C MET A 246 -12.17 -3.66 17.36
N PHE A 247 -13.10 -4.59 17.21
CA PHE A 247 -12.79 -6.03 17.17
C PHE A 247 -13.31 -6.68 15.86
N TYR A 248 -12.67 -7.78 15.47
CA TYR A 248 -12.78 -8.46 14.17
C TYR A 248 -13.58 -9.77 14.27
N THR A 249 -13.86 -10.42 13.13
CA THR A 249 -14.44 -11.78 13.12
C THR A 249 -13.45 -12.75 13.79
N PRO A 250 -13.88 -13.59 14.75
CA PRO A 250 -13.01 -14.57 15.42
C PRO A 250 -12.30 -15.48 14.43
N LYS A 251 -10.99 -15.67 14.58
CA LYS A 251 -10.16 -16.59 13.77
C LYS A 251 -10.75 -17.97 13.68
N ILE A 252 -11.27 -18.48 14.78
CA ILE A 252 -11.93 -19.79 14.84
C ILE A 252 -13.10 -19.90 13.86
N LEU A 253 -13.77 -18.78 13.54
CA LEU A 253 -14.91 -18.70 12.64
C LEU A 253 -14.55 -18.25 11.22
N GLN A 254 -13.31 -17.84 10.90
CA GLN A 254 -12.97 -17.26 9.59
C GLN A 254 -12.87 -18.29 8.44
N GLN A 255 -13.53 -18.02 7.30
CA GLN A 255 -13.42 -18.83 6.08
C GLN A 255 -11.98 -18.86 5.54
N LYS A 256 -11.55 -20.04 5.05
CA LYS A 256 -10.18 -20.26 4.55
C LYS A 256 -9.98 -19.62 3.17
N PHE A 257 -8.85 -18.93 2.99
CA PHE A 257 -8.36 -18.50 1.68
C PHE A 257 -7.81 -19.67 0.85
N HIS A 258 -7.58 -19.47 -0.45
CA HIS A 258 -6.76 -20.41 -1.23
C HIS A 258 -5.31 -20.45 -0.70
N VAL A 259 -4.62 -21.57 -0.88
CA VAL A 259 -3.18 -21.69 -0.56
C VAL A 259 -2.45 -20.57 -1.30
N SER A 260 -1.42 -19.96 -0.70
CA SER A 260 -0.66 -18.79 -1.19
C SER A 260 -1.35 -17.42 -1.12
N VAL A 261 -2.59 -17.34 -0.63
CA VAL A 261 -3.21 -16.08 -0.25
C VAL A 261 -2.70 -15.70 1.12
N ALA A 262 -1.56 -15.01 1.16
CA ALA A 262 -1.11 -14.31 2.36
C ALA A 262 -2.00 -13.08 2.55
N GLY A 263 -3.22 -13.30 3.03
CA GLY A 263 -4.14 -12.22 3.38
C GLY A 263 -3.62 -11.51 4.62
N ARG A 264 -2.65 -10.60 4.45
CA ARG A 264 -2.11 -9.83 5.57
C ARG A 264 -3.18 -8.92 6.12
N THR A 265 -3.53 -9.09 7.40
CA THR A 265 -4.47 -8.21 8.09
C THR A 265 -3.77 -6.88 8.32
N GLN A 266 -3.79 -6.01 7.29
CA GLN A 266 -3.41 -4.62 7.49
C GLN A 266 -4.64 -3.86 7.95
N LEU A 267 -4.57 -3.35 9.18
CA LEU A 267 -5.57 -2.39 9.64
C LEU A 267 -5.39 -1.10 8.87
N SER A 268 -6.48 -0.49 8.43
CA SER A 268 -6.43 0.79 7.74
C SER A 268 -5.72 1.83 8.61
N LEU A 269 -5.02 2.77 7.98
CA LEU A 269 -4.29 3.83 8.71
C LEU A 269 -5.24 4.60 9.65
N ARG A 270 -6.46 4.90 9.20
CA ARG A 270 -7.50 5.57 10.01
C ARG A 270 -7.91 4.74 11.22
N TYR A 271 -8.10 3.42 11.04
CA TYR A 271 -8.44 2.54 12.15
C TYR A 271 -7.31 2.49 13.18
N LYS A 272 -6.06 2.35 12.72
CA LYS A 272 -4.90 2.42 13.62
C LYS A 272 -4.94 3.75 14.38
N GLN A 273 -5.05 4.88 13.68
CA GLN A 273 -5.12 6.20 14.30
C GLN A 273 -6.25 6.33 15.33
N ALA A 274 -7.44 5.78 15.08
CA ALA A 274 -8.56 5.78 16.02
C ALA A 274 -8.27 4.94 17.26
N LEU A 275 -7.78 3.71 17.08
CA LEU A 275 -7.34 2.83 18.17
C LEU A 275 -6.28 3.51 19.04
N PHE A 276 -5.27 4.10 18.41
CA PHE A 276 -4.21 4.82 19.13
C PHE A 276 -4.75 6.06 19.83
N ARG A 277 -5.63 6.85 19.21
CA ARG A 277 -6.27 8.01 19.86
C ARG A 277 -6.99 7.58 21.13
N GLU A 278 -7.73 6.47 21.07
CA GLU A 278 -8.52 5.99 22.20
C GLU A 278 -7.65 5.44 23.33
N VAL A 279 -6.63 4.64 23.02
CA VAL A 279 -5.72 4.11 24.04
C VAL A 279 -4.83 5.22 24.62
N SER A 280 -4.41 6.20 23.80
CA SER A 280 -3.55 7.33 24.23
C SER A 280 -4.22 8.24 25.27
N LYS A 281 -5.56 8.28 25.33
CA LYS A 281 -6.29 9.00 26.39
C LYS A 281 -5.98 8.48 27.79
N SER A 282 -5.57 7.21 27.89
CA SER A 282 -5.29 6.54 29.17
C SER A 282 -3.81 6.18 29.35
N ARG A 283 -3.01 6.08 28.28
CA ARG A 283 -1.62 5.59 28.33
C ARG A 283 -0.74 6.24 27.24
N ALA A 284 0.28 7.02 27.63
CA ALA A 284 1.02 7.93 26.74
C ALA A 284 2.17 7.30 25.88
N THR A 285 2.46 5.99 26.00
CA THR A 285 3.74 5.41 25.55
C THR A 285 3.65 4.40 24.38
N LEU A 286 2.53 4.30 23.67
CA LEU A 286 2.37 3.35 22.55
C LEU A 286 2.68 4.00 21.19
N THR A 287 3.49 3.34 20.36
CA THR A 287 3.83 3.79 18.99
C THR A 287 3.07 2.99 17.92
N MET A 288 2.76 3.63 16.78
CA MET A 288 1.97 3.06 15.67
C MET A 288 2.59 1.84 15.00
N ASP A 289 3.93 1.76 15.00
CA ASP A 289 4.68 0.84 14.13
C ASP A 289 4.89 -0.55 14.75
N GLU A 290 4.65 -0.74 16.06
CA GLU A 290 5.08 -1.95 16.78
C GLU A 290 3.96 -2.74 17.48
N MET A 291 2.76 -2.18 17.72
CA MET A 291 1.91 -2.66 18.83
C MET A 291 0.38 -2.72 18.58
N VAL A 292 -0.07 -3.05 17.38
CA VAL A 292 -1.52 -3.10 17.07
C VAL A 292 -2.30 -4.05 18.01
N LYS A 293 -1.86 -5.32 18.17
CA LYS A 293 -2.54 -6.27 19.06
C LYS A 293 -2.49 -5.86 20.54
N ALA A 294 -1.39 -5.28 20.98
CA ALA A 294 -1.28 -4.76 22.35
C ALA A 294 -2.24 -3.58 22.55
N GLY A 295 -2.37 -2.69 21.56
CA GLY A 295 -3.37 -1.63 21.56
C GLY A 295 -4.80 -2.17 21.64
N GLN A 296 -5.12 -3.23 20.89
CA GLN A 296 -6.44 -3.89 20.95
C GLN A 296 -6.71 -4.54 22.31
N ALA A 297 -5.74 -5.28 22.86
CA ALA A 297 -5.87 -5.90 24.17
C ALA A 297 -6.01 -4.84 25.28
N LEU A 298 -5.25 -3.75 25.22
CA LEU A 298 -5.36 -2.63 26.16
C LEU A 298 -6.71 -1.91 26.03
N TYR A 299 -7.20 -1.73 24.81
CA TYR A 299 -8.53 -1.16 24.59
C TYR A 299 -9.63 -2.03 25.21
N ALA A 300 -9.54 -3.35 25.07
CA ALA A 300 -10.44 -4.30 25.74
C ALA A 300 -10.39 -4.15 27.26
N LEU A 301 -9.19 -4.17 27.85
CA LEU A 301 -9.01 -4.03 29.30
C LEU A 301 -9.45 -2.66 29.81
N ASN A 302 -9.22 -1.58 29.08
CA ASN A 302 -9.66 -0.24 29.50
C ASN A 302 -11.20 -0.12 29.55
N ARG A 303 -11.91 -0.89 28.73
CA ARG A 303 -13.38 -0.91 28.69
C ARG A 303 -14.03 -1.90 29.65
N SER A 304 -13.28 -2.87 30.16
CA SER A 304 -13.82 -3.78 31.17
C SER A 304 -13.95 -3.06 32.52
N SER A 305 -14.93 -3.49 33.31
CA SER A 305 -15.05 -3.10 34.72
C SER A 305 -13.76 -3.41 35.49
N ASP A 306 -13.52 -2.72 36.60
CA ASP A 306 -12.31 -2.96 37.41
C ASP A 306 -12.31 -4.36 38.02
N PHE A 307 -11.12 -4.97 38.18
CA PHE A 307 -10.96 -6.30 38.78
C PHE A 307 -9.58 -6.47 39.43
N PRO A 308 -9.46 -7.35 40.45
CA PRO A 308 -8.18 -7.59 41.12
C PRO A 308 -7.06 -7.98 40.16
N GLY A 309 -5.99 -7.18 40.13
CA GLY A 309 -4.82 -7.43 39.29
C GLY A 309 -4.94 -6.95 37.84
N LYS A 310 -5.92 -6.10 37.51
CA LYS A 310 -6.07 -5.48 36.19
C LYS A 310 -4.81 -4.75 35.72
N ASP A 311 -4.19 -3.96 36.58
CA ASP A 311 -2.93 -3.27 36.26
C ASP A 311 -1.78 -4.24 36.04
N THR A 312 -1.72 -5.32 36.83
CA THR A 312 -0.75 -6.40 36.65
C THR A 312 -0.91 -7.05 35.27
N LEU A 313 -2.15 -7.37 34.88
CA LEU A 313 -2.45 -7.94 33.57
C LEU A 313 -2.06 -6.96 32.44
N CYS A 314 -2.37 -5.67 32.61
CA CYS A 314 -1.96 -4.63 31.67
C CYS A 314 -0.42 -4.52 31.56
N GLY A 315 0.31 -4.67 32.66
CA GLY A 315 1.77 -4.74 32.69
C GLY A 315 2.29 -5.93 31.88
N LYS A 316 1.77 -7.12 32.14
CA LYS A 316 2.14 -8.35 31.40
C LYS A 316 1.92 -8.20 29.89
N ILE A 317 0.78 -7.64 29.47
CA ILE A 317 0.49 -7.48 28.04
C ILE A 317 1.18 -6.28 27.37
N THR A 318 1.84 -5.40 28.11
CA THR A 318 2.66 -4.32 27.52
C THR A 318 4.13 -4.70 27.36
N GLU A 319 4.53 -5.83 27.94
CA GLU A 319 5.86 -6.39 27.76
C GLU A 319 5.97 -7.10 26.40
N ASN A 320 6.62 -6.46 25.44
CA ASN A 320 6.67 -6.92 24.04
C ASN A 320 7.49 -8.19 23.82
N ARG A 321 8.41 -8.52 24.74
CA ARG A 321 9.35 -9.63 24.58
C ARG A 321 8.97 -10.88 25.36
N SER A 322 8.03 -10.80 26.32
CA SER A 322 7.65 -11.96 27.13
C SER A 322 6.67 -12.86 26.39
N THR A 323 6.96 -14.16 26.35
CA THR A 323 6.10 -15.22 25.79
C THR A 323 4.74 -15.21 26.47
N GLU A 324 4.72 -15.06 27.80
CA GLU A 324 3.49 -14.88 28.58
C GLU A 324 2.67 -13.66 28.10
N GLY A 325 3.30 -12.50 27.91
CA GLY A 325 2.64 -11.30 27.39
C GLY A 325 2.02 -11.54 26.02
N LYS A 326 2.70 -12.29 25.14
CA LYS A 326 2.18 -12.62 23.81
C LYS A 326 0.95 -13.52 23.87
N ALA A 327 1.01 -14.56 24.68
CA ALA A 327 -0.07 -15.50 24.87
C ALA A 327 -1.33 -14.79 25.39
N LEU A 328 -1.16 -13.90 26.36
CA LEU A 328 -2.24 -13.13 26.97
C LEU A 328 -2.86 -12.13 25.99
N ARG A 329 -2.05 -11.41 25.19
CA ARG A 329 -2.56 -10.50 24.14
C ARG A 329 -3.42 -11.24 23.13
N GLU A 330 -2.94 -12.38 22.63
CA GLU A 330 -3.68 -13.21 21.68
C GLU A 330 -4.99 -13.72 22.27
N PHE A 331 -4.95 -14.25 23.50
CA PHE A 331 -6.14 -14.72 24.19
C PHE A 331 -7.18 -13.61 24.33
N ILE A 332 -6.80 -12.43 24.84
CA ILE A 332 -7.73 -11.32 25.10
C ILE A 332 -8.36 -10.83 23.80
N VAL A 333 -7.57 -10.65 22.74
CA VAL A 333 -8.07 -10.16 21.45
C VAL A 333 -9.04 -11.17 20.83
N GLU A 334 -8.70 -12.46 20.80
CA GLU A 334 -9.57 -13.47 20.21
C GLU A 334 -10.82 -13.71 21.05
N PHE A 335 -10.70 -13.69 22.39
CA PHE A 335 -11.85 -13.78 23.28
C PHE A 335 -12.85 -12.63 23.05
N GLU A 336 -12.38 -11.38 22.98
CA GLU A 336 -13.27 -10.23 22.73
C GLU A 336 -13.82 -10.21 21.30
N ASN A 337 -13.08 -10.69 20.30
CA ASN A 337 -13.62 -10.93 18.96
C ASN A 337 -14.83 -11.89 19.04
N ILE A 338 -14.73 -12.98 19.82
CA ILE A 338 -15.81 -13.96 19.96
C ILE A 338 -17.00 -13.34 20.68
N LEU A 339 -16.79 -12.63 21.79
CA LEU A 339 -17.87 -11.94 22.50
C LEU A 339 -18.57 -10.92 21.60
N GLN A 340 -17.81 -10.10 20.87
CA GLN A 340 -18.40 -9.13 19.95
C GLN A 340 -19.20 -9.84 18.86
N TYR A 341 -18.67 -10.91 18.26
CA TYR A 341 -19.36 -11.65 17.21
C TYR A 341 -20.74 -12.15 17.67
N PHE A 342 -20.81 -12.75 18.85
CA PHE A 342 -22.07 -13.32 19.34
C PHE A 342 -23.02 -12.27 19.94
N PHE A 343 -22.52 -11.15 20.45
CA PHE A 343 -23.32 -10.27 21.32
C PHE A 343 -23.32 -8.80 20.90
N HIS A 344 -22.84 -8.45 19.70
CA HIS A 344 -22.72 -7.05 19.29
C HIS A 344 -24.04 -6.26 19.40
N ASP A 345 -25.18 -6.85 19.04
CA ASP A 345 -26.49 -6.17 19.05
C ASP A 345 -27.31 -6.40 20.33
N ASN A 346 -26.73 -6.98 21.38
CA ASN A 346 -27.47 -7.37 22.58
C ASN A 346 -27.04 -6.57 23.81
N GLU A 347 -27.49 -5.31 23.91
CA GLU A 347 -27.15 -4.44 25.07
C GLU A 347 -27.63 -5.01 26.42
N LYS A 348 -28.71 -5.81 26.42
CA LYS A 348 -29.28 -6.40 27.63
C LYS A 348 -28.36 -7.42 28.30
N ILE A 349 -27.43 -8.03 27.56
CA ILE A 349 -26.50 -9.02 28.10
C ILE A 349 -25.20 -8.38 28.63
N ALA A 350 -24.99 -7.07 28.41
CA ALA A 350 -23.76 -6.39 28.77
C ALA A 350 -23.34 -6.59 30.25
N PRO A 351 -24.24 -6.47 31.25
CA PRO A 351 -23.84 -6.69 32.65
C PRO A 351 -23.37 -8.12 32.95
N VAL A 352 -23.98 -9.12 32.31
CA VAL A 352 -23.58 -10.53 32.47
C VAL A 352 -22.24 -10.78 31.79
N LEU A 353 -22.02 -10.19 30.61
CA LEU A 353 -20.74 -10.27 29.91
C LEU A 353 -19.61 -9.58 30.68
N ASP A 354 -19.89 -8.49 31.39
CA ASP A 354 -18.87 -7.79 32.18
C ASP A 354 -18.38 -8.64 33.35
N ASN A 355 -19.28 -9.36 34.03
CA ASN A 355 -18.90 -10.33 35.06
C ASN A 355 -18.06 -11.47 34.47
N ILE A 356 -18.45 -12.00 33.31
CA ILE A 356 -17.70 -13.06 32.62
C ILE A 356 -16.30 -12.59 32.22
N ARG A 357 -16.18 -11.35 31.72
CA ARG A 357 -14.89 -10.73 31.41
C ARG A 357 -14.03 -10.63 32.66
N GLN A 358 -14.56 -10.14 33.77
CA GLN A 358 -13.82 -10.04 35.03
C GLN A 358 -13.32 -11.41 35.50
N ASP A 359 -14.19 -12.43 35.53
CA ASP A 359 -13.83 -13.78 35.93
C ASP A 359 -12.72 -14.36 35.04
N ILE A 360 -12.88 -14.26 33.71
CA ILE A 360 -11.92 -14.81 32.75
C ILE A 360 -10.60 -14.03 32.81
N TYR A 361 -10.63 -12.70 32.89
CA TYR A 361 -9.42 -11.88 33.02
C TYR A 361 -8.66 -12.14 34.31
N GLN A 362 -9.37 -12.40 35.41
CA GLN A 362 -8.75 -12.81 36.67
C GLN A 362 -8.11 -14.19 36.55
N LEU A 363 -8.80 -15.16 35.93
CA LEU A 363 -8.28 -16.51 35.70
C LEU A 363 -7.00 -16.50 34.87
N ILE A 364 -6.97 -15.79 33.73
CA ILE A 364 -5.79 -15.75 32.87
C ILE A 364 -4.63 -14.97 33.51
N ASN A 365 -4.91 -13.96 34.34
CA ASN A 365 -3.87 -13.19 35.02
C ASN A 365 -3.12 -14.04 36.07
N GLN A 366 -3.82 -14.96 36.74
CA GLN A 366 -3.27 -15.87 37.75
C GLN A 366 -2.63 -17.13 37.13
N TYR A 367 -2.89 -17.40 35.85
CA TYR A 367 -2.40 -18.59 35.18
C TYR A 367 -0.95 -18.42 34.71
N SER A 368 -0.10 -19.40 35.01
CA SER A 368 1.29 -19.40 34.56
C SER A 368 1.43 -20.06 33.20
N CYS A 369 1.41 -19.26 32.13
CA CYS A 369 1.48 -19.75 30.74
C CYS A 369 2.70 -20.64 30.46
N GLU A 370 3.85 -20.31 31.05
CA GLU A 370 5.12 -20.97 30.74
C GLU A 370 5.35 -22.27 31.52
N THR A 371 4.81 -22.38 32.74
CA THR A 371 5.11 -23.52 33.62
C THR A 371 3.90 -24.40 33.95
N ALA A 372 2.73 -24.12 33.37
CA ALA A 372 1.51 -24.89 33.64
C ALA A 372 1.61 -26.35 33.14
N ASN A 373 1.32 -27.29 34.02
CA ASN A 373 1.22 -28.71 33.68
C ASN A 373 -0.13 -29.05 33.02
N HIS A 374 -0.28 -30.28 32.53
CA HIS A 374 -1.49 -30.74 31.85
C HIS A 374 -2.76 -30.58 32.71
N HIS A 375 -2.70 -30.88 34.01
CA HIS A 375 -3.85 -30.73 34.91
C HIS A 375 -4.26 -29.27 35.10
N GLN A 376 -3.28 -28.36 35.24
CA GLN A 376 -3.53 -26.93 35.36
C GLN A 376 -4.11 -26.34 34.07
N LYS A 377 -3.66 -26.82 32.90
CA LYS A 377 -4.23 -26.48 31.59
C LYS A 377 -5.68 -26.90 31.48
N GLN A 378 -5.98 -28.15 31.82
CA GLN A 378 -7.36 -28.66 31.79
C GLN A 378 -8.25 -27.90 32.78
N ALA A 379 -7.75 -27.62 33.99
CA ALA A 379 -8.47 -26.83 34.98
C ALA A 379 -8.77 -25.40 34.50
N LEU A 380 -7.84 -24.75 33.79
CA LEU A 380 -8.10 -23.44 33.17
C LEU A 380 -9.23 -23.53 32.13
N ILE A 381 -9.19 -24.53 31.24
CA ILE A 381 -10.23 -24.76 30.24
C ILE A 381 -11.59 -24.95 30.91
N ASP A 382 -11.67 -25.85 31.89
CA ASP A 382 -12.91 -26.20 32.58
C ASP A 382 -13.48 -24.99 33.34
N ASN A 383 -12.61 -24.22 34.00
CA ASN A 383 -13.03 -23.02 34.74
C ASN A 383 -13.55 -21.92 33.80
N ILE A 384 -12.88 -21.68 32.66
CA ILE A 384 -13.36 -20.72 31.65
C ILE A 384 -14.71 -21.17 31.11
N LEU A 385 -14.85 -22.42 30.67
CA LEU A 385 -16.10 -22.95 30.13
C LEU A 385 -17.23 -22.90 31.17
N LYS A 386 -16.92 -23.12 32.45
CA LYS A 386 -17.87 -22.99 33.55
C LYS A 386 -18.32 -21.55 33.77
N SER A 387 -17.42 -20.56 33.69
CA SER A 387 -17.80 -19.13 33.75
C SER A 387 -18.81 -18.76 32.65
N LEU A 388 -18.69 -19.37 31.46
CA LEU A 388 -19.63 -19.14 30.35
C LEU A 388 -21.03 -19.72 30.59
N GLU A 389 -21.20 -20.68 31.49
CA GLU A 389 -22.52 -21.26 31.81
C GLU A 389 -23.48 -20.23 32.41
N SER A 390 -22.97 -19.12 32.96
CA SER A 390 -23.79 -18.00 33.42
C SER A 390 -24.60 -17.35 32.29
N LEU A 391 -24.24 -17.54 31.02
CA LEU A 391 -25.05 -17.12 29.87
C LEU A 391 -26.24 -18.04 29.59
N LYS A 392 -26.23 -19.25 30.14
CA LYS A 392 -27.30 -20.24 29.91
C LYS A 392 -28.61 -19.72 30.50
N GLY A 393 -29.61 -19.55 29.64
CA GLY A 393 -30.91 -18.98 30.03
C GLY A 393 -31.00 -17.46 29.93
N ASN A 394 -29.87 -16.74 29.80
CA ASN A 394 -29.85 -15.31 29.52
C ASN A 394 -29.86 -14.99 28.01
N ILE A 395 -29.55 -15.98 27.16
CA ILE A 395 -29.59 -15.88 25.69
C ILE A 395 -30.33 -17.08 25.08
N PRO A 396 -30.83 -16.99 23.83
CA PRO A 396 -31.45 -18.11 23.13
C PRO A 396 -30.57 -19.37 23.11
N ALA A 397 -31.17 -20.54 23.36
CA ALA A 397 -30.45 -21.81 23.50
C ALA A 397 -29.57 -22.14 22.28
N ARG A 398 -30.04 -21.86 21.07
CA ARG A 398 -29.26 -22.08 19.83
C ARG A 398 -28.01 -21.19 19.77
N GLN A 399 -28.12 -19.93 20.18
CA GLN A 399 -27.01 -18.98 20.24
C GLN A 399 -26.00 -19.38 21.32
N TYR A 400 -26.49 -19.80 22.50
CA TYR A 400 -25.64 -20.35 23.56
C TYR A 400 -24.84 -21.56 23.09
N THR A 401 -25.49 -22.53 22.44
CA THR A 401 -24.80 -23.73 21.94
C THR A 401 -23.71 -23.37 20.94
N ALA A 402 -23.99 -22.49 19.96
CA ALA A 402 -23.00 -22.06 18.98
C ALA A 402 -21.81 -21.32 19.62
N PHE A 403 -22.10 -20.41 20.57
CA PHE A 403 -21.09 -19.70 21.34
C PHE A 403 -20.21 -20.64 22.17
N TYR A 404 -20.83 -21.57 22.91
CA TYR A 404 -20.13 -22.52 23.77
C TYR A 404 -19.23 -23.45 22.95
N VAL A 405 -19.71 -23.95 21.81
CA VAL A 405 -18.90 -24.78 20.88
C VAL A 405 -17.71 -23.99 20.35
N SER A 406 -17.92 -22.74 19.96
CA SER A 406 -16.87 -21.83 19.48
C SER A 406 -15.81 -21.61 20.55
N MET A 407 -16.22 -21.31 21.78
CA MET A 407 -15.32 -21.14 22.93
C MET A 407 -14.58 -22.43 23.30
N ALA A 408 -15.24 -23.58 23.27
CA ALA A 408 -14.59 -24.87 23.52
C ALA A 408 -13.53 -25.20 22.47
N HIS A 409 -13.77 -24.87 21.20
CA HIS A 409 -12.77 -25.02 20.14
C HIS A 409 -11.61 -24.04 20.31
N PHE A 410 -11.92 -22.76 20.57
CA PHE A 410 -10.93 -21.74 20.92
C PHE A 410 -10.01 -22.21 22.04
N MET A 411 -10.56 -22.70 23.16
CA MET A 411 -9.76 -23.15 24.31
C MET A 411 -8.86 -24.35 24.02
N LYS A 412 -9.27 -25.25 23.12
CA LYS A 412 -8.47 -26.42 22.70
C LYS A 412 -7.29 -26.05 21.81
N GLU A 413 -7.38 -24.94 21.08
CA GLU A 413 -6.36 -24.52 20.11
C GLU A 413 -5.64 -23.24 20.55
N ASN A 414 -5.93 -22.74 21.75
CA ASN A 414 -5.36 -21.51 22.26
C ASN A 414 -3.90 -21.69 22.74
N VAL A 415 -3.14 -20.63 22.59
CA VAL A 415 -1.72 -20.54 22.95
C VAL A 415 -1.44 -20.61 24.44
N MET A 416 -2.41 -20.26 25.30
CA MET A 416 -2.28 -20.37 26.75
C MET A 416 -2.28 -21.84 27.21
N THR A 417 -2.97 -22.73 26.49
CA THR A 417 -3.04 -24.15 26.80
C THR A 417 -1.93 -24.94 26.07
N HIS A 418 -1.39 -24.36 25.00
CA HIS A 418 -0.28 -24.90 24.22
C HIS A 418 0.85 -23.87 24.09
N PRO A 419 1.76 -23.73 25.07
CA PRO A 419 2.78 -22.67 25.09
C PRO A 419 3.73 -22.73 23.88
N GLU A 420 3.94 -23.91 23.31
CA GLU A 420 4.67 -24.09 22.05
C GLU A 420 4.07 -23.23 20.92
N LEU A 421 2.73 -23.06 20.90
CA LEU A 421 2.01 -22.22 19.94
C LEU A 421 2.40 -20.74 20.03
N VAL A 422 2.91 -20.26 21.17
CA VAL A 422 3.38 -18.89 21.32
C VAL A 422 4.56 -18.58 20.42
N HIS A 423 5.42 -19.56 20.15
CA HIS A 423 6.52 -19.41 19.20
C HIS A 423 6.04 -19.29 17.75
N TYR A 424 4.80 -19.72 17.48
CA TYR A 424 4.11 -19.59 16.20
C TYR A 424 3.15 -18.40 16.17
N LEU A 425 2.94 -17.74 17.32
CA LEU A 425 2.21 -16.47 17.36
C LEU A 425 3.01 -15.40 16.68
N ASP A 426 2.42 -14.91 15.61
CA ASP A 426 2.84 -13.65 15.07
C ASP A 426 2.05 -12.54 15.76
N GLU A 427 2.70 -11.72 16.58
CA GLU A 427 2.03 -10.57 17.21
C GLU A 427 1.80 -9.41 16.23
N THR A 428 2.43 -9.52 15.06
CA THR A 428 2.08 -8.75 13.86
C THR A 428 0.99 -9.45 13.04
N GLU A 429 0.34 -10.50 13.60
CA GLU A 429 -0.24 -11.64 12.88
C GLU A 429 -0.87 -11.34 11.55
N THR A 430 -0.15 -11.79 10.55
CA THR A 430 -0.74 -12.62 9.53
C THR A 430 -0.05 -13.98 9.54
N TYR A 431 -0.84 -15.05 9.61
CA TYR A 431 -0.42 -16.46 9.68
C TYR A 431 0.85 -16.85 8.89
N HIS A 432 1.77 -17.52 9.57
CA HIS A 432 2.86 -18.30 9.00
C HIS A 432 2.39 -19.73 8.68
N GLU A 433 2.53 -20.17 7.43
CA GLU A 433 2.73 -21.60 7.13
C GLU A 433 4.23 -21.84 6.85
N THR A 434 4.72 -22.95 7.39
CA THR A 434 6.09 -23.44 7.32
C THR A 434 6.58 -23.54 5.86
N PRO A 435 7.71 -22.91 5.47
CA PRO A 435 8.23 -23.00 4.12
C PRO A 435 8.68 -24.42 3.77
N CYS A 436 8.48 -24.79 2.51
CA CYS A 436 8.74 -26.11 1.97
C CYS A 436 10.23 -26.36 1.74
N ARG A 437 10.64 -27.62 1.77
CA ARG A 437 12.04 -28.08 1.77
C ARG A 437 12.76 -27.97 0.41
N THR A 438 12.10 -27.49 -0.65
CA THR A 438 12.69 -27.45 -2.00
C THR A 438 12.06 -26.38 -2.88
N ILE A 439 12.88 -25.52 -3.50
CA ILE A 439 12.43 -24.58 -4.54
C ILE A 439 12.10 -25.38 -5.80
N THR A 440 10.83 -25.32 -6.21
CA THR A 440 10.40 -25.80 -7.53
C THR A 440 9.40 -24.82 -8.11
N SER A 441 9.07 -24.94 -9.41
CA SER A 441 7.95 -24.21 -10.02
C SER A 441 6.60 -24.45 -9.32
N ALA A 442 6.52 -25.47 -8.46
CA ALA A 442 5.37 -25.79 -7.62
C ALA A 442 5.46 -25.24 -6.18
N ASN A 443 6.62 -24.78 -5.71
CA ASN A 443 6.79 -24.23 -4.35
C ASN A 443 8.00 -23.26 -4.25
N PRO A 444 7.78 -21.92 -4.27
CA PRO A 444 8.85 -20.93 -4.33
C PRO A 444 9.44 -20.48 -2.97
N PHE A 445 9.05 -21.09 -1.85
CA PHE A 445 9.41 -20.63 -0.50
C PHE A 445 10.45 -21.56 0.16
N ALA A 446 11.72 -21.44 -0.21
CA ALA A 446 12.80 -22.17 0.45
C ALA A 446 13.48 -21.36 1.57
N ASP A 447 14.14 -22.09 2.46
CA ASP A 447 15.00 -21.55 3.51
C ASP A 447 16.29 -20.99 2.89
N ILE A 448 16.71 -19.80 3.35
CA ILE A 448 17.85 -19.07 2.78
C ILE A 448 19.16 -19.84 2.87
N LYS A 449 19.31 -20.75 3.84
CA LYS A 449 20.55 -21.52 4.03
C LYS A 449 20.88 -22.44 2.86
N TYR A 450 19.89 -22.73 2.02
CA TYR A 450 20.05 -23.54 0.82
C TYR A 450 20.31 -22.73 -0.44
N ALA A 451 20.32 -21.40 -0.36
CA ALA A 451 20.62 -20.58 -1.52
C ALA A 451 22.01 -20.92 -2.08
N THR A 452 22.05 -21.19 -3.39
CA THR A 452 23.27 -21.54 -4.13
C THR A 452 23.81 -20.38 -4.96
N SER A 453 23.00 -19.33 -5.18
CA SER A 453 23.39 -18.11 -5.89
C SER A 453 22.78 -16.86 -5.24
N ALA A 454 23.32 -15.68 -5.56
CA ALA A 454 22.75 -14.40 -5.11
C ALA A 454 21.35 -14.14 -5.69
N GLU A 455 21.06 -14.60 -6.91
CA GLU A 455 19.73 -14.46 -7.53
C GLU A 455 18.69 -15.33 -6.82
N GLU A 456 19.06 -16.57 -6.50
CA GLU A 456 18.22 -17.46 -5.71
C GLU A 456 17.99 -16.90 -4.31
N LEU A 457 19.05 -16.42 -3.65
CA LEU A 457 18.95 -15.78 -2.33
C LEU A 457 18.06 -14.53 -2.38
N ALA A 458 18.20 -13.67 -3.40
CA ALA A 458 17.35 -12.49 -3.58
C ALA A 458 15.89 -12.88 -3.83
N THR A 459 15.65 -13.95 -4.58
CA THR A 459 14.31 -14.50 -4.83
C THR A 459 13.69 -15.04 -3.54
N ILE A 460 14.47 -15.77 -2.74
CA ILE A 460 14.02 -16.25 -1.42
C ILE A 460 13.70 -15.06 -0.51
N LEU A 461 14.62 -14.10 -0.35
CA LEU A 461 14.43 -12.90 0.47
C LEU A 461 13.23 -12.07 -0.01
N TYR A 462 13.00 -11.97 -1.31
CA TYR A 462 11.82 -11.31 -1.89
C TYR A 462 10.52 -11.97 -1.44
N HIS A 463 10.49 -13.31 -1.44
CA HIS A 463 9.34 -14.10 -1.03
C HIS A 463 9.16 -14.22 0.49
N MET A 464 10.17 -13.86 1.27
CA MET A 464 10.09 -13.79 2.72
C MET A 464 9.32 -12.55 3.19
N SER A 465 8.64 -12.64 4.34
CA SER A 465 8.18 -11.44 5.03
C SER A 465 9.37 -10.69 5.64
N GLU A 466 9.21 -9.41 5.95
CA GLU A 466 10.24 -8.61 6.64
C GLU A 466 10.69 -9.27 7.96
N ARG A 467 9.74 -9.88 8.70
CA ARG A 467 10.02 -10.67 9.90
C ARG A 467 10.82 -11.95 9.60
N SER A 468 10.45 -12.71 8.56
CA SER A 468 11.23 -13.89 8.15
C SER A 468 12.64 -13.51 7.75
N ARG A 469 12.82 -12.38 7.04
CA ARG A 469 14.15 -11.87 6.70
C ARG A 469 14.95 -11.45 7.92
N ALA A 470 14.30 -10.80 8.89
CA ALA A 470 14.94 -10.41 10.14
C ALA A 470 15.38 -11.63 10.97
N ALA A 471 14.54 -12.68 11.05
CA ALA A 471 14.86 -13.92 11.76
C ALA A 471 15.92 -14.75 11.04
N ALA A 472 15.97 -14.67 9.72
CA ALA A 472 16.96 -15.38 8.91
C ALA A 472 18.27 -14.61 8.76
N TYR A 473 18.45 -13.45 9.41
CA TYR A 473 19.67 -12.67 9.22
C TYR A 473 20.93 -13.42 9.69
N ASP A 474 20.81 -14.20 10.77
CA ASP A 474 21.92 -15.00 11.30
C ASP A 474 22.35 -16.09 10.31
N ASP A 475 21.40 -16.63 9.56
CA ASP A 475 21.64 -17.58 8.46
C ASP A 475 22.10 -16.88 7.17
N LEU A 476 21.74 -15.61 6.96
CA LEU A 476 22.07 -14.81 5.78
C LEU A 476 23.53 -14.36 5.81
N THR A 477 23.98 -13.90 6.97
CA THR A 477 25.28 -13.25 7.17
C THR A 477 26.45 -14.11 6.64
N PRO A 478 26.54 -15.42 6.92
CA PRO A 478 27.58 -16.28 6.37
C PRO A 478 27.49 -16.48 4.84
N LEU A 479 26.32 -16.29 4.25
CA LEU A 479 26.08 -16.49 2.82
C LEU A 479 26.53 -15.31 1.97
N LEU A 480 26.46 -14.09 2.51
CA LEU A 480 26.74 -12.87 1.74
C LEU A 480 28.12 -12.91 1.06
N PRO A 481 29.24 -13.22 1.76
CA PRO A 481 30.56 -13.22 1.13
C PRO A 481 30.75 -14.36 0.12
N ARG A 482 29.94 -15.42 0.23
CA ARG A 482 30.02 -16.60 -0.65
C ARG A 482 29.22 -16.40 -1.94
N LEU A 483 28.05 -15.77 -1.84
CA LEU A 483 27.08 -15.72 -2.93
C LEU A 483 27.09 -14.40 -3.70
N VAL A 484 27.40 -13.28 -3.05
CA VAL A 484 27.29 -11.94 -3.63
C VAL A 484 28.66 -11.51 -4.17
N THR A 485 28.76 -11.28 -5.48
CA THR A 485 30.05 -11.00 -6.14
C THR A 485 30.12 -9.64 -6.83
N ASN A 486 29.03 -8.87 -6.89
CA ASN A 486 29.00 -7.54 -7.50
C ASN A 486 27.94 -6.62 -6.88
N ALA A 487 28.03 -5.32 -7.20
CA ALA A 487 27.12 -4.29 -6.68
C ALA A 487 25.65 -4.52 -7.05
N ASN A 488 25.36 -5.07 -8.24
CA ASN A 488 24.00 -5.33 -8.69
C ASN A 488 23.30 -6.36 -7.80
N GLN A 489 23.98 -7.48 -7.56
CA GLN A 489 23.54 -8.55 -6.65
C GLN A 489 23.47 -8.04 -5.21
N LEU A 490 24.45 -7.25 -4.78
CA LEU A 490 24.43 -6.66 -3.45
C LEU A 490 23.18 -5.79 -3.26
N GLY A 491 22.83 -4.95 -4.23
CA GLY A 491 21.60 -4.16 -4.20
C GLY A 491 20.32 -5.00 -4.17
N ASP A 492 20.29 -6.13 -4.90
CA ASP A 492 19.15 -7.06 -4.89
C ASP A 492 18.93 -7.73 -3.53
N ILE A 493 19.99 -7.88 -2.74
CA ILE A 493 19.94 -8.42 -1.37
C ILE A 493 19.66 -7.33 -0.34
N LEU A 494 20.40 -6.21 -0.38
CA LEU A 494 20.31 -5.14 0.63
C LEU A 494 18.92 -4.51 0.69
N ARG A 495 18.19 -4.42 -0.43
CA ARG A 495 16.81 -3.88 -0.45
C ARG A 495 15.86 -4.61 0.51
N PHE A 496 16.19 -5.85 0.85
CA PHE A 496 15.40 -6.70 1.72
C PHE A 496 15.83 -6.66 3.20
N LEU A 497 16.92 -5.94 3.52
CA LEU A 497 17.45 -5.85 4.87
C LEU A 497 17.03 -4.56 5.57
N PRO A 498 16.72 -4.60 6.89
CA PRO A 498 16.53 -3.38 7.66
C PRO A 498 17.84 -2.61 7.81
N SER A 499 17.73 -1.33 8.17
CA SER A 499 18.84 -0.37 8.12
C SER A 499 20.03 -0.79 9.01
N ASP A 500 19.77 -1.24 10.22
CA ASP A 500 20.78 -1.77 11.14
C ASP A 500 21.54 -2.96 10.55
N LYS A 501 20.86 -3.85 9.83
CA LYS A 501 21.46 -5.03 9.19
C LYS A 501 22.22 -4.72 7.90
N ILE A 502 21.83 -3.67 7.18
CA ILE A 502 22.63 -3.13 6.08
C ILE A 502 23.96 -2.59 6.62
N LYS A 503 23.94 -1.88 7.75
CA LYS A 503 25.17 -1.40 8.39
C LYS A 503 26.11 -2.56 8.73
N ASP A 504 25.58 -3.62 9.33
CA ASP A 504 26.36 -4.81 9.68
C ASP A 504 26.94 -5.51 8.44
N ALA A 505 26.15 -5.68 7.37
CA ALA A 505 26.61 -6.25 6.10
C ALA A 505 27.73 -5.42 5.45
N LEU A 506 27.59 -4.09 5.49
CA LEU A 506 28.57 -3.15 4.94
C LEU A 506 29.79 -2.90 5.84
N ASN A 507 29.85 -3.52 7.02
CA ASN A 507 31.08 -3.61 7.82
C ASN A 507 31.97 -4.79 7.39
N MET A 508 31.46 -5.71 6.57
CA MET A 508 32.23 -6.85 6.06
C MET A 508 33.13 -6.39 4.90
N PRO A 509 34.48 -6.48 5.00
CA PRO A 509 35.39 -5.90 3.99
C PRO A 509 35.14 -6.37 2.56
N HIS A 510 34.80 -7.65 2.36
CA HIS A 510 34.48 -8.20 1.04
C HIS A 510 33.22 -7.57 0.43
N ILE A 511 32.18 -7.36 1.24
CA ILE A 511 30.91 -6.78 0.80
C ILE A 511 31.09 -5.28 0.51
N THR A 512 31.77 -4.55 1.40
CA THR A 512 32.05 -3.13 1.19
C THR A 512 32.89 -2.90 -0.07
N ALA A 513 33.82 -3.80 -0.37
CA ALA A 513 34.64 -3.75 -1.58
C ALA A 513 33.85 -4.00 -2.89
N LEU A 514 32.58 -4.41 -2.82
CA LEU A 514 31.72 -4.48 -4.00
C LEU A 514 31.19 -3.10 -4.44
N ILE A 515 31.26 -2.09 -3.55
CA ILE A 515 30.88 -0.71 -3.84
C ILE A 515 32.15 0.07 -4.19
N ASN A 516 32.58 0.01 -5.45
CA ASN A 516 33.88 0.55 -5.86
C ASN A 516 33.82 1.99 -6.34
N ASN A 517 32.71 2.40 -6.95
CA ASN A 517 32.54 3.72 -7.54
C ASN A 517 31.12 4.27 -7.30
N ILE A 518 30.86 5.48 -7.78
CA ILE A 518 29.59 6.17 -7.57
C ILE A 518 28.45 5.53 -8.39
N GLU A 519 28.78 4.82 -9.48
CA GLU A 519 27.86 4.08 -10.32
C GLU A 519 27.32 2.84 -9.57
N ASP A 520 28.19 2.08 -8.90
CA ASP A 520 27.81 0.97 -8.03
C ASP A 520 26.90 1.45 -6.89
N ALA A 521 27.26 2.59 -6.29
CA ALA A 521 26.45 3.24 -5.28
C ALA A 521 25.07 3.62 -5.82
N ASN A 522 24.99 4.25 -6.99
CA ASN A 522 23.73 4.60 -7.64
C ASN A 522 22.87 3.39 -7.96
N LEU A 523 23.49 2.32 -8.45
CA LEU A 523 22.83 1.05 -8.75
C LEU A 523 22.19 0.46 -7.49
N ILE A 524 22.92 0.44 -6.37
CA ILE A 524 22.40 -0.05 -5.09
C ILE A 524 21.29 0.87 -4.59
N MET A 525 21.54 2.19 -4.52
CA MET A 525 20.58 3.18 -4.02
C MET A 525 19.23 3.13 -4.75
N GLY A 526 19.26 2.91 -6.06
CA GLY A 526 18.07 2.76 -6.91
C GLY A 526 17.23 1.53 -6.59
N LYS A 527 17.80 0.51 -5.95
CA LYS A 527 17.10 -0.71 -5.55
C LYS A 527 16.53 -0.66 -4.13
N LEU A 528 16.97 0.27 -3.28
CA LEU A 528 16.55 0.34 -1.88
C LEU A 528 15.18 0.99 -1.71
N PHE A 529 14.37 0.44 -0.80
CA PHE A 529 12.99 0.88 -0.59
C PHE A 529 12.85 2.05 0.37
N THR A 530 13.74 2.17 1.38
CA THR A 530 13.58 3.17 2.45
C THR A 530 14.74 4.15 2.56
N ASN A 531 14.44 5.34 3.08
CA ASN A 531 15.45 6.36 3.38
C ASN A 531 16.46 5.90 4.46
N GLY A 532 16.02 5.04 5.39
CA GLY A 532 16.90 4.44 6.39
C GLY A 532 17.97 3.56 5.74
N GLN A 533 17.56 2.69 4.80
CA GLN A 533 18.48 1.84 4.04
C GLN A 533 19.47 2.67 3.23
N ARG A 534 18.96 3.66 2.48
CA ARG A 534 19.79 4.59 1.69
C ARG A 534 20.77 5.36 2.56
N ASN A 535 20.37 5.77 3.77
CA ASN A 535 21.26 6.45 4.69
C ASN A 535 22.44 5.56 5.12
N GLN A 536 22.22 4.26 5.35
CA GLN A 536 23.29 3.34 5.76
C GLN A 536 24.28 3.07 4.63
N VAL A 537 23.75 2.86 3.41
CA VAL A 537 24.59 2.77 2.20
C VAL A 537 25.37 4.07 2.01
N PHE A 538 24.74 5.24 2.19
CA PHE A 538 25.41 6.54 2.07
C PHE A 538 26.51 6.75 3.13
N GLN A 539 26.29 6.32 4.37
CA GLN A 539 27.34 6.39 5.41
C GLN A 539 28.52 5.48 5.06
N SER A 540 28.24 4.25 4.61
CA SER A 540 29.29 3.31 4.16
C SER A 540 30.05 3.85 2.95
N ILE A 541 29.34 4.47 1.99
CA ILE A 541 29.93 5.21 0.89
C ILE A 541 30.85 6.29 1.45
N LEU A 542 30.38 7.25 2.25
CA LEU A 542 31.25 8.31 2.76
C LEU A 542 32.48 7.80 3.52
N ALA A 543 32.34 6.71 4.29
CA ALA A 543 33.45 6.10 5.02
C ALA A 543 34.48 5.44 4.08
N THR A 544 34.02 4.77 3.02
CA THR A 544 34.88 4.03 2.07
C THR A 544 35.41 4.92 0.94
N PHE A 545 34.63 5.94 0.57
CA PHE A 545 34.84 6.82 -0.59
C PHE A 545 35.72 8.02 -0.26
N ARG A 546 35.86 8.42 1.01
CA ARG A 546 36.71 9.57 1.39
C ARG A 546 38.13 9.47 0.82
N ASP A 547 38.71 8.27 0.83
CA ASP A 547 40.08 8.05 0.35
C ASP A 547 40.14 7.66 -1.13
N ARG A 548 39.10 7.00 -1.67
CA ARG A 548 39.06 6.51 -3.06
C ARG A 548 38.60 7.55 -4.09
N LEU A 549 37.80 8.55 -3.69
CA LEU A 549 37.29 9.60 -4.59
C LEU A 549 38.33 10.60 -5.04
N LYS A 550 39.50 10.65 -4.40
CA LYS A 550 40.62 11.47 -4.89
C LYS A 550 41.11 11.01 -6.26
N ASP A 551 40.98 9.70 -6.54
CA ASP A 551 41.58 9.06 -7.70
C ASP A 551 40.55 8.54 -8.71
N SER A 552 39.25 8.58 -8.39
CA SER A 552 38.16 8.15 -9.29
C SER A 552 37.51 9.35 -9.99
N PRO A 553 37.40 9.35 -11.34
CA PRO A 553 36.73 10.43 -12.06
C PRO A 553 35.23 10.44 -11.71
N LEU A 554 34.75 11.55 -11.13
CA LEU A 554 33.33 11.75 -10.84
C LEU A 554 32.67 12.50 -11.99
N SER A 555 31.48 12.09 -12.41
CA SER A 555 30.68 12.83 -13.38
C SER A 555 29.52 13.58 -12.71
N PHE A 556 29.13 14.73 -13.28
CA PHE A 556 27.95 15.48 -12.82
C PHE A 556 26.67 14.63 -12.86
N GLU A 557 26.54 13.77 -13.87
CA GLU A 557 25.40 12.87 -13.99
C GLU A 557 25.35 11.84 -12.86
N ALA A 558 26.47 11.18 -12.56
CA ALA A 558 26.52 10.17 -11.51
C ALA A 558 26.32 10.78 -10.11
N VAL A 559 26.90 11.96 -9.86
CA VAL A 559 26.64 12.69 -8.60
C VAL A 559 25.18 13.13 -8.53
N GLY A 560 24.60 13.62 -9.63
CA GLY A 560 23.19 14.02 -9.68
C GLY A 560 22.23 12.86 -9.45
N ASN A 561 22.54 11.68 -9.98
CA ASN A 561 21.78 10.45 -9.71
C ASN A 561 21.85 10.07 -8.23
N LEU A 562 23.03 10.20 -7.60
CA LEU A 562 23.17 9.89 -6.18
C LEU A 562 22.36 10.86 -5.32
N MET A 563 22.41 12.16 -5.64
CA MET A 563 21.72 13.20 -4.88
C MET A 563 20.20 13.04 -4.85
N GLN A 564 19.59 12.43 -5.88
CA GLN A 564 18.15 12.16 -5.91
C GLN A 564 17.71 11.23 -4.77
N PHE A 565 18.62 10.40 -4.25
CA PHE A 565 18.36 9.47 -3.14
C PHE A 565 18.63 10.06 -1.75
N LEU A 566 19.15 11.30 -1.67
CA LEU A 566 19.66 11.90 -0.44
C LEU A 566 18.79 13.06 0.05
N SER A 567 18.68 13.21 1.37
CA SER A 567 18.08 14.43 1.95
C SER A 567 19.00 15.65 1.73
N ALA A 568 18.44 16.86 1.84
CA ALA A 568 19.21 18.10 1.71
C ALA A 568 20.43 18.15 2.65
N ASP A 569 20.29 17.67 3.89
CA ASP A 569 21.40 17.56 4.84
C ASP A 569 22.49 16.60 4.37
N LYS A 570 22.12 15.49 3.74
CA LYS A 570 23.05 14.48 3.25
C LYS A 570 23.75 14.95 1.97
N CYS A 571 23.05 15.68 1.10
CA CYS A 571 23.67 16.40 -0.02
C CYS A 571 24.73 17.40 0.49
N ARG A 572 24.43 18.15 1.56
CA ARG A 572 25.40 19.03 2.21
C ARG A 572 26.61 18.26 2.74
N VAL A 573 26.40 17.16 3.48
CA VAL A 573 27.49 16.32 4.00
C VAL A 573 28.37 15.76 2.88
N PHE A 574 27.76 15.38 1.75
CA PHE A 574 28.50 14.97 0.57
C PHE A 574 29.42 16.08 0.06
N PHE A 575 28.90 17.29 -0.18
CA PHE A 575 29.69 18.41 -0.71
C PHE A 575 30.71 18.99 0.30
N THR A 576 30.57 18.69 1.59
CA THR A 576 31.66 18.96 2.57
C THR A 576 32.79 17.92 2.52
N THR A 577 32.53 16.75 1.95
CA THR A 577 33.50 15.64 1.87
C THR A 577 34.13 15.54 0.47
N VAL A 578 33.33 15.80 -0.57
CA VAL A 578 33.69 15.68 -1.98
C VAL A 578 33.66 17.08 -2.59
N PRO A 579 34.81 17.67 -2.93
CA PRO A 579 34.86 19.00 -3.51
C PRO A 579 34.11 19.06 -4.85
N PHE A 580 33.29 20.08 -5.07
CA PHE A 580 32.60 20.28 -6.36
C PHE A 580 33.58 20.29 -7.56
N ALA A 581 34.80 20.78 -7.35
CA ALA A 581 35.85 20.85 -8.37
C ALA A 581 36.39 19.47 -8.83
N SER A 582 36.16 18.39 -8.05
CA SER A 582 36.56 17.03 -8.46
C SER A 582 35.53 16.35 -9.36
N ILE A 583 34.44 17.04 -9.70
CA ILE A 583 33.38 16.53 -10.57
C ILE A 583 33.63 17.06 -11.98
N HIS A 584 33.77 16.13 -12.92
CA HIS A 584 34.01 16.40 -14.33
C HIS A 584 32.69 16.49 -15.09
N ALA A 585 32.59 17.49 -15.95
CA ALA A 585 31.56 17.55 -16.98
C ALA A 585 32.13 16.98 -18.29
N THR A 586 31.35 16.16 -18.95
CA THR A 586 31.59 15.72 -20.33
C THR A 586 30.98 16.68 -21.35
N SER A 587 29.99 17.46 -20.92
CA SER A 587 29.35 18.51 -21.72
C SER A 587 28.87 19.68 -20.84
N ASN A 588 28.69 20.85 -21.45
CA ASN A 588 28.07 22.01 -20.79
C ASN A 588 26.67 21.74 -20.23
N SER A 589 25.95 20.77 -20.82
CA SER A 589 24.61 20.38 -20.37
C SER A 589 24.62 19.56 -19.07
N ASP A 590 25.75 18.95 -18.70
CA ASP A 590 25.80 18.02 -17.58
C ASP A 590 25.61 18.72 -16.23
N VAL A 591 26.13 19.94 -16.12
CA VAL A 591 25.96 20.77 -14.92
C VAL A 591 24.49 21.18 -14.77
N LEU A 592 23.83 21.56 -15.87
CA LEU A 592 22.40 21.86 -15.86
C LEU A 592 21.59 20.62 -15.45
N LYS A 593 21.83 19.47 -16.10
CA LYS A 593 21.18 18.19 -15.78
C LYS A 593 21.40 17.77 -14.33
N PHE A 594 22.58 18.05 -13.77
CA PHE A 594 22.84 17.85 -12.35
C PHE A 594 21.88 18.67 -11.48
N PHE A 595 21.73 19.96 -11.74
CA PHE A 595 20.83 20.83 -10.97
C PHE A 595 19.34 20.58 -11.23
N GLU A 596 18.97 20.07 -12.41
CA GLU A 596 17.59 19.65 -12.73
C GLU A 596 17.11 18.50 -11.84
N LYS A 597 18.02 17.58 -11.51
CA LYS A 597 17.77 16.42 -10.63
C LYS A 597 17.54 16.79 -9.17
N LEU A 598 17.72 18.06 -8.79
CA LEU A 598 17.66 18.50 -7.40
C LEU A 598 16.36 19.24 -7.07
N THR A 599 15.87 18.99 -5.86
CA THR A 599 14.74 19.70 -5.27
C THR A 599 15.18 21.07 -4.76
N THR A 600 14.23 22.00 -4.62
CA THR A 600 14.48 23.33 -4.03
C THR A 600 15.16 23.25 -2.66
N LYS A 601 14.76 22.30 -1.80
CA LYS A 601 15.40 22.11 -0.48
C LYS A 601 16.86 21.70 -0.58
N GLN A 602 17.20 20.80 -1.52
CA GLN A 602 18.58 20.39 -1.75
C GLN A 602 19.39 21.54 -2.35
N LEU A 603 18.86 22.24 -3.34
CA LEU A 603 19.49 23.42 -3.94
C LEU A 603 19.83 24.49 -2.89
N ASN A 604 18.88 24.84 -2.03
CA ASN A 604 19.07 25.80 -0.95
C ASN A 604 20.15 25.34 0.05
N ALA A 605 20.33 24.03 0.24
CA ALA A 605 21.34 23.49 1.15
C ALA A 605 22.74 23.40 0.54
N ILE A 606 22.85 23.09 -0.76
CA ILE A 606 24.15 22.87 -1.41
C ILE A 606 24.73 24.14 -2.04
N LEU A 607 23.91 25.01 -2.61
CA LEU A 607 24.40 26.17 -3.36
C LEU A 607 25.30 27.08 -2.52
N PRO A 608 25.00 27.35 -1.23
CA PRO A 608 25.91 28.12 -0.37
C PRO A 608 27.30 27.48 -0.22
N LEU A 609 27.41 26.16 -0.32
CA LEU A 609 28.67 25.40 -0.15
C LEU A 609 29.53 25.42 -1.42
N ILE A 610 28.87 25.41 -2.58
CA ILE A 610 29.51 25.27 -3.89
C ILE A 610 29.54 26.58 -4.69
N ALA A 611 28.99 27.68 -4.16
CA ALA A 611 28.77 28.92 -4.90
C ALA A 611 30.05 29.45 -5.56
N LYS A 612 31.18 29.44 -4.83
CA LYS A 612 32.47 29.88 -5.36
C LYS A 612 32.92 29.01 -6.52
N GLN A 613 32.93 27.69 -6.32
CA GLN A 613 33.36 26.72 -7.32
C GLN A 613 32.44 26.70 -8.54
N LEU A 614 31.15 26.90 -8.35
CA LEU A 614 30.18 27.03 -9.43
C LEU A 614 30.40 28.33 -10.20
N THR A 615 30.69 29.44 -9.52
CA THR A 615 31.04 30.73 -10.17
C THR A 615 32.30 30.58 -11.03
N ASP A 616 33.35 29.97 -10.47
CA ASP A 616 34.60 29.70 -11.18
C ASP A 616 34.35 28.78 -12.40
N TYR A 617 33.54 27.73 -12.23
CA TYR A 617 33.15 26.84 -13.33
C TYR A 617 32.38 27.58 -14.44
N ILE A 618 31.38 28.39 -14.08
CA ILE A 618 30.58 29.14 -15.05
C ILE A 618 31.46 30.10 -15.85
N LYS A 619 32.38 30.79 -15.16
CA LYS A 619 33.29 31.75 -15.78
C LYS A 619 34.28 31.08 -16.75
N ASP A 620 34.84 29.95 -16.34
CA ASP A 620 35.98 29.35 -17.03
C ASP A 620 35.59 28.28 -18.06
N LYS A 621 34.42 27.66 -17.90
CA LYS A 621 34.07 26.41 -18.62
C LYS A 621 32.68 26.38 -19.24
N MET A 622 31.77 27.30 -18.94
CA MET A 622 30.36 27.21 -19.38
C MET A 622 30.01 28.20 -20.49
N GLU A 623 29.44 27.67 -21.58
CA GLU A 623 28.97 28.47 -22.72
C GLU A 623 27.78 29.39 -22.35
N PRO A 624 27.61 30.54 -23.02
CA PRO A 624 26.58 31.53 -22.68
C PRO A 624 25.15 30.98 -22.66
N THR A 625 24.79 30.09 -23.60
CA THR A 625 23.45 29.50 -23.68
C THR A 625 23.18 28.54 -22.52
N ALA A 626 24.16 27.71 -22.16
CA ALA A 626 24.07 26.81 -21.01
C ALA A 626 24.04 27.59 -19.69
N ARG A 627 24.79 28.70 -19.61
CA ARG A 627 24.74 29.62 -18.46
C ARG A 627 23.34 30.21 -18.28
N THR A 628 22.72 30.75 -19.33
CA THR A 628 21.37 31.31 -19.26
C THR A 628 20.35 30.26 -18.82
N ALA A 629 20.40 29.06 -19.40
CA ALA A 629 19.49 27.98 -19.02
C ALA A 629 19.65 27.57 -17.55
N LEU A 630 20.89 27.52 -17.05
CA LEU A 630 21.16 27.23 -15.64
C LEU A 630 20.68 28.35 -14.71
N GLU A 631 20.88 29.61 -15.10
CA GLU A 631 20.42 30.78 -14.35
C GLU A 631 18.89 30.80 -14.25
N GLU A 632 18.19 30.60 -15.37
CA GLU A 632 16.73 30.52 -15.43
C GLU A 632 16.19 29.38 -14.56
N HIS A 633 16.80 28.19 -14.65
CA HIS A 633 16.40 27.03 -13.86
C HIS A 633 16.57 27.26 -12.35
N LEU A 634 17.74 27.77 -11.93
CA LEU A 634 18.01 28.02 -10.52
C LEU A 634 17.14 29.15 -9.95
N THR A 635 16.93 30.21 -10.74
CA THR A 635 16.05 31.33 -10.36
C THR A 635 14.59 30.87 -10.23
N GLY A 636 14.13 30.00 -11.14
CA GLY A 636 12.78 29.44 -11.09
C GLY A 636 12.55 28.47 -9.92
N LYS A 637 13.60 27.79 -9.43
CA LYS A 637 13.48 26.81 -8.34
C LYS A 637 13.74 27.36 -6.94
N MET A 638 14.57 28.39 -6.78
CA MET A 638 14.94 28.89 -5.46
C MET A 638 13.97 29.95 -4.95
N THR A 639 13.64 29.90 -3.67
CA THR A 639 12.74 30.86 -3.00
C THR A 639 13.42 31.48 -1.79
N GLY A 640 13.14 32.76 -1.52
CA GLY A 640 13.68 33.51 -0.37
C GLY A 640 14.78 34.51 -0.73
N GLU A 641 14.80 35.64 -0.02
CA GLU A 641 15.64 36.80 -0.32
C GLU A 641 17.15 36.50 -0.22
N SER A 642 17.55 35.66 0.73
CA SER A 642 18.95 35.22 0.88
C SER A 642 19.44 34.38 -0.31
N ASN A 643 18.55 33.58 -0.91
CA ASN A 643 18.85 32.73 -2.06
C ASN A 643 18.94 33.56 -3.35
N LEU A 644 18.07 34.55 -3.52
CA LEU A 644 18.16 35.50 -4.64
C LEU A 644 19.48 36.30 -4.61
N ARG A 645 19.92 36.73 -3.43
CA ARG A 645 21.23 37.38 -3.24
C ARG A 645 22.41 36.43 -3.49
N LEU A 646 22.23 35.12 -3.32
CA LEU A 646 23.26 34.13 -3.63
C LEU A 646 23.34 33.91 -5.14
N LEU A 647 22.19 33.78 -5.81
CA LEU A 647 22.13 33.64 -7.27
C LEU A 647 22.74 34.85 -7.99
N SER A 648 22.47 36.08 -7.54
CA SER A 648 23.10 37.26 -8.12
C SER A 648 24.63 37.32 -7.96
N LYS A 649 25.18 36.60 -6.97
CA LYS A 649 26.64 36.43 -6.81
C LYS A 649 27.20 35.33 -7.72
N ILE A 650 26.42 34.28 -7.99
CA ILE A 650 26.80 33.19 -8.89
C ILE A 650 26.71 33.66 -10.36
N PHE A 651 25.71 34.51 -10.67
CA PHE A 651 25.45 35.08 -11.99
C PHE A 651 25.53 36.61 -11.96
N PRO A 652 26.72 37.21 -11.83
CA PRO A 652 26.86 38.65 -11.98
C PRO A 652 26.58 39.04 -13.46
N GLU A 653 25.39 39.64 -13.67
CA GLU A 653 24.85 40.43 -14.80
C GLU A 653 24.35 39.75 -16.12
N ARG A 654 23.04 39.94 -16.38
CA ARG A 654 22.50 40.71 -17.54
C ARG A 654 21.43 41.71 -17.04
N HIS A 655 21.51 42.96 -17.50
CA HIS A 655 20.48 44.00 -17.26
C HIS A 655 19.07 43.54 -17.71
N PRO A 656 17.98 43.97 -17.05
CA PRO A 656 16.62 43.66 -17.49
C PRO A 656 16.31 44.35 -18.84
N PRO A 657 15.56 43.71 -19.74
CA PRO A 657 15.25 44.28 -21.05
C PRO A 657 14.27 45.44 -20.90
N THR A 658 14.64 46.60 -21.46
CA THR A 658 13.75 47.74 -21.67
C THR A 658 12.56 47.29 -22.54
N PRO A 659 11.30 47.59 -22.17
CA PRO A 659 10.15 47.22 -23.01
C PRO A 659 10.26 47.92 -24.37
N SER A 660 10.06 47.14 -25.44
CA SER A 660 10.23 47.63 -26.81
C SER A 660 9.30 48.81 -27.08
N GLN A 661 9.77 49.82 -27.83
CA GLN A 661 8.95 50.98 -28.25
C GLN A 661 7.64 50.59 -28.96
N HIS A 662 7.55 49.34 -29.44
CA HIS A 662 6.37 48.77 -30.07
C HIS A 662 5.23 48.49 -29.08
N GLU A 663 5.53 48.05 -27.85
CA GLU A 663 4.53 47.83 -26.80
C GLU A 663 4.00 49.14 -26.22
N LEU A 664 4.84 50.17 -26.12
CA LEU A 664 4.42 51.49 -25.66
C LEU A 664 3.46 52.15 -26.67
N LYS A 665 3.72 52.01 -27.98
CA LYS A 665 2.80 52.47 -29.04
C LYS A 665 1.48 51.70 -29.04
N ALA A 666 1.49 50.39 -28.77
CA ALA A 666 0.28 49.59 -28.68
C ALA A 666 -0.59 50.03 -27.49
N LYS A 667 0.02 50.23 -26.31
CA LYS A 667 -0.69 50.70 -25.11
C LYS A 667 -1.21 52.14 -25.23
N ILE A 668 -0.46 53.03 -25.88
CA ILE A 668 -0.92 54.41 -26.15
C ILE A 668 -2.09 54.42 -27.15
N THR A 669 -2.08 53.53 -28.14
CA THR A 669 -3.19 53.39 -29.11
C THR A 669 -4.46 52.88 -28.44
N ILE A 670 -4.34 51.86 -27.57
CA ILE A 670 -5.46 51.29 -26.80
C ILE A 670 -6.06 52.33 -25.83
N ALA A 671 -5.20 53.06 -25.10
CA ALA A 671 -5.67 54.13 -24.21
C ALA A 671 -6.36 55.28 -24.97
N ARG A 672 -5.94 55.58 -26.21
CA ARG A 672 -6.60 56.58 -27.07
C ARG A 672 -7.97 56.14 -27.57
N SER A 673 -8.16 54.86 -27.91
CA SER A 673 -9.48 54.35 -28.31
C SER A 673 -10.46 54.35 -27.15
N GLU A 674 -10.03 53.95 -25.96
CA GLU A 674 -10.87 53.94 -24.75
C GLU A 674 -11.31 55.35 -24.32
N MET A 675 -10.49 56.37 -24.55
CA MET A 675 -10.85 57.77 -24.25
C MET A 675 -11.83 58.39 -25.27
N LEU A 676 -11.86 57.91 -26.52
CA LEU A 676 -12.76 58.43 -27.56
C LEU A 676 -14.17 57.85 -27.46
N ASP A 677 -14.29 56.59 -27.00
CA ASP A 677 -15.58 55.93 -26.81
C ASP A 677 -16.38 56.52 -25.62
N CYS A 678 -15.71 57.06 -24.60
CA CYS A 678 -16.39 57.73 -23.48
C CYS A 678 -16.99 59.12 -23.82
N THR A 679 -16.66 59.72 -24.97
CA THR A 679 -17.17 61.06 -25.35
C THR A 679 -18.43 61.05 -26.22
N LEU A 680 -18.86 59.89 -26.73
CA LEU A 680 -20.04 59.79 -27.61
C LEU A 680 -21.34 59.42 -26.87
N GLU A 681 -21.28 58.94 -25.63
CA GLU A 681 -22.47 58.60 -24.82
C GLU A 681 -23.01 59.78 -23.98
N SER A 682 -22.31 60.93 -23.92
CA SER A 682 -22.70 62.06 -23.07
C SER A 682 -23.49 63.19 -23.76
N SER A 683 -23.99 63.01 -25.00
CA SER A 683 -24.68 64.08 -25.74
C SER A 683 -26.15 63.84 -26.10
N SER A 684 -26.88 62.91 -25.46
CA SER A 684 -28.28 62.61 -25.85
C SER A 684 -29.37 62.71 -24.78
N ILE A 685 -29.20 63.48 -23.69
CA ILE A 685 -30.29 63.70 -22.72
C ILE A 685 -30.46 65.19 -22.42
N ALA A 686 -31.20 65.88 -23.30
CA ALA A 686 -31.88 67.14 -22.99
C ALA A 686 -33.04 67.37 -23.98
N SER A 687 -34.15 66.64 -23.81
CA SER A 687 -35.50 67.18 -24.01
C SER A 687 -36.53 66.12 -23.62
N HIS A 688 -37.42 66.47 -22.70
CA HIS A 688 -38.89 66.31 -22.80
C HIS A 688 -39.47 66.38 -21.38
N GLY A 689 -40.07 67.53 -21.06
CA GLY A 689 -41.09 67.65 -20.05
C GLY A 689 -42.47 67.56 -20.71
N ALA A 690 -43.39 66.85 -20.04
CA ALA A 690 -44.83 67.07 -19.92
C ALA A 690 -45.38 65.99 -19.00
#